data_AF-A0AAW0W8F5-F1
#
_entry.id   AF-A0AAW0W8F5-F1
#
_cell.length_a   1.000
_cell.length_b   1.000
_cell.length_c   1.000
_cell.angle_alpha   90.00
_cell.angle_beta   90.00
_cell.angle_gamma   90.00
#
_symmetry.space_group_name_H-M   'P 1'
#
loop_
_entity.id
_entity.type
_entity.pdbx_description
1 polymer ?
#
loop_
_entity_poly.entity_id
_entity_poly.type
_entity_poly.pdbx_seq_one_letter_code
_entity_poly.pdbx_strand_id
1 'polypeptide(L)'
;MNMACFGSSQVFILILCLSELFIVGLLIFSHGFLLTRQVILSNSHCEDFKEVVIETRNKEITRSVKGVKGECWMPSTFRRAIILLIDALRYDFAAYNHSLKDNDALPYQNKMPVFKDLLEANPKQAHLAPFIADAPTTTLQRLKGLTTGSLPTFIDASHNFASEEITEDNIVDQLVSCEKHITVLGDDTWEGLFPGRFNRSFLYPSFNVMDLHTVDNGVLSHLEQEMAREDWDVIIGHFLGVDHCGHRYGPSHPEMAAKLKQMNDVVKAVADSTQNDTVLIIFGDHGMTKTGDHGGDSTDETEAALFLYSPVLSMSSESEHGRTLPVSQVDLVPSLALALGVPIPYSNLGKIMENILHTDGLSREDAEQQKLVALSLNVKQVKRYLHDYKSLGNEFPHDLWQRIEVLQSQMLLGFEQLSLREQKKVYSEYLTLARMMCEEVWAKFSVSEISSGLLLMFIILILTSIITHCKFILKKKIAIMKKLLYLTVVVNGLFVLIPYNIAALGCIASMIVTLWIYFHRDAFTTVHCKFSKSDSISLLLVLLLCLGSFSNSYVIMENYVVAFILLSSLIIQLVPLLQKHKKKGVSMFSVKNIKLVLNFNSVLCVFLMLAVFLSVRLSSWFWKCREEQTWCIPNQIHIPMTGLPQELRNWRYFTSLFALILLVWLPRRWLLMCGNMNGSRLGVMLFNCVPVVCVVFIAAHWALQAAPAHHNSNINDYVVFPPRINYALTLMYIALLYIEPLLIYEVPPSKTKTSIQSVMDNPSVLIPQLCKTLVEKYNVGNKRSSNIPIVYGLATAVSAPLVTVLTVILIIIVMVAGDGVTPAVVLLLVTAIVCLLIQVISSWHTAQSLSDVIKPSWSATCVWFMLSIHGFYSTGHHSTFPSLHWSAAFVGFQGDWSGSNIIPAFLVGLNTFSSQILFGFTLPLVVLAPLAIGVIFPKLRGNRLESEDIRRGEFLLVDEPDKAEDALVYVGLSYTLLHGVKLFFSALAAFILRRHLMVWKIFAPHFIFEAVGFIVTSISVLASIWFTQRILKVLISWSESLYHKIS
;
A
#
# COMPACT_ATOMS: atom_id res chain seq x y z
N MET A 1 -49.81 -0.14 19.62
CA MET A 1 -48.53 -0.54 18.99
C MET A 1 -47.41 -0.04 19.87
N ASN A 2 -46.83 -0.92 20.69
CA ASN A 2 -45.65 -0.61 21.50
C ASN A 2 -44.41 -0.84 20.62
N MET A 3 -43.89 0.21 19.98
CA MET A 3 -42.62 0.13 19.25
C MET A 3 -41.52 0.74 20.10
N ALA A 4 -40.70 -0.15 20.65
CA ALA A 4 -39.44 0.18 21.27
C ALA A 4 -38.56 0.95 20.26
N CYS A 5 -37.88 1.98 20.76
CA CYS A 5 -36.81 2.67 20.05
C CYS A 5 -35.95 1.70 19.25
N PHE A 6 -35.80 1.97 17.96
CA PHE A 6 -34.91 1.33 17.00
C PHE A 6 -33.60 0.80 17.61
N GLY A 7 -33.34 -0.51 17.47
CA GLY A 7 -32.11 -1.22 17.84
C GLY A 7 -30.90 -0.92 16.94
N SER A 8 -30.82 0.30 16.38
CA SER A 8 -29.86 0.73 15.35
C SER A 8 -28.38 0.57 15.74
N SER A 9 -28.03 0.33 17.01
CA SER A 9 -26.65 0.09 17.43
C SER A 9 -26.22 -1.38 17.37
N GLN A 10 -27.13 -2.34 17.25
CA GLN A 10 -26.80 -3.75 17.53
C GLN A 10 -26.01 -4.44 16.40
N VAL A 11 -26.42 -4.26 15.14
CA VAL A 11 -25.68 -4.80 13.97
C VAL A 11 -24.27 -4.25 13.91
N PHE A 12 -24.13 -2.93 14.07
CA PHE A 12 -22.84 -2.26 14.07
C PHE A 12 -21.93 -2.81 15.17
N ILE A 13 -22.43 -2.91 16.41
CA ILE A 13 -21.67 -3.44 17.55
C ILE A 13 -21.24 -4.90 17.29
N LEU A 14 -22.08 -5.72 16.66
CA LEU A 14 -21.74 -7.12 16.34
C LEU A 14 -20.55 -7.22 15.40
N ILE A 15 -20.60 -6.52 14.27
CA ILE A 15 -19.54 -6.55 13.28
C ILE A 15 -18.27 -5.95 13.87
N LEU A 16 -18.39 -4.84 14.62
CA LEU A 16 -17.27 -4.20 15.31
C LEU A 16 -16.59 -5.17 16.27
N CYS A 17 -17.34 -5.82 17.17
CA CYS A 17 -16.74 -6.73 18.16
C CYS A 17 -16.00 -7.90 17.52
N LEU A 18 -16.54 -8.47 16.44
CA LEU A 18 -15.90 -9.60 15.74
C LEU A 18 -14.67 -9.16 14.94
N SER A 19 -14.75 -8.02 14.24
CA SER A 19 -13.61 -7.43 13.54
C SER A 19 -12.48 -7.09 14.52
N GLU A 20 -12.79 -6.44 15.64
CA GLU A 20 -11.81 -6.10 16.68
C GLU A 20 -11.13 -7.34 17.28
N LEU A 21 -11.90 -8.37 17.65
CA LEU A 21 -11.32 -9.62 18.17
C LEU A 21 -10.41 -10.32 17.14
N PHE A 22 -10.77 -10.24 15.85
CA PHE A 22 -9.91 -10.76 14.78
C PHE A 22 -8.63 -9.92 14.62
N ILE A 23 -8.73 -8.59 14.70
CA ILE A 23 -7.60 -7.66 14.66
C ILE A 23 -6.65 -7.91 15.84
N VAL A 24 -7.15 -8.21 17.04
CA VAL A 24 -6.30 -8.60 18.18
C VAL A 24 -5.46 -9.84 17.83
N GLY A 25 -6.06 -10.88 17.24
CA GLY A 25 -5.31 -12.06 16.77
C GLY A 25 -4.28 -11.73 15.69
N LEU A 26 -4.63 -10.84 14.77
CA LEU A 26 -3.73 -10.32 13.72
C LEU A 26 -2.55 -9.55 14.31
N LEU A 27 -2.76 -8.71 15.32
CA LEU A 27 -1.70 -7.93 15.98
C LEU A 27 -0.73 -8.83 16.73
N ILE A 28 -1.23 -9.87 17.41
CA ILE A 28 -0.38 -10.89 18.05
C ILE A 28 0.45 -11.65 17.01
N PHE A 29 -0.18 -12.09 15.92
CA PHE A 29 0.52 -12.73 14.82
C PHE A 29 1.60 -11.81 14.26
N SER A 30 1.23 -10.55 14.00
CA SER A 30 2.14 -9.56 13.46
C SER A 30 3.31 -9.36 14.41
N HIS A 31 3.10 -9.16 15.71
CA HIS A 31 4.19 -9.01 16.68
C HIS A 31 5.20 -10.16 16.63
N GLY A 32 4.72 -11.41 16.51
CA GLY A 32 5.61 -12.57 16.43
C GLY A 32 6.23 -12.82 15.04
N PHE A 33 5.58 -12.37 13.97
CA PHE A 33 6.01 -12.57 12.58
C PHE A 33 6.91 -11.44 12.07
N LEU A 34 6.54 -10.21 12.43
CA LEU A 34 7.15 -8.96 12.02
C LEU A 34 8.14 -8.53 13.11
N LEU A 35 9.40 -8.91 12.93
CA LEU A 35 10.40 -8.86 13.99
C LEU A 35 11.17 -7.55 14.05
N THR A 36 11.46 -7.16 15.29
CA THR A 36 12.47 -6.16 15.64
C THR A 36 13.78 -6.88 16.01
N ARG A 37 14.89 -6.55 15.34
CA ARG A 37 16.22 -6.99 15.78
C ARG A 37 16.45 -6.53 17.22
N GLN A 38 16.98 -7.40 18.07
CA GLN A 38 17.47 -6.98 19.38
C GLN A 38 18.79 -6.22 19.18
N VAL A 39 18.73 -4.90 19.28
CA VAL A 39 19.91 -4.03 19.21
C VAL A 39 20.67 -4.12 20.54
N ILE A 40 21.99 -4.33 20.46
CA ILE A 40 22.88 -4.23 21.61
C ILE A 40 23.41 -2.81 21.66
N LEU A 41 23.05 -2.06 22.71
CA LEU A 41 23.49 -0.68 22.93
C LEU A 41 24.89 -0.62 23.55
N SER A 42 25.86 -1.22 22.87
CA SER A 42 27.29 -1.18 23.22
C SER A 42 28.05 -0.45 22.12
N ASN A 43 29.11 0.26 22.49
CA ASN A 43 29.93 1.03 21.56
C ASN A 43 31.36 0.46 21.51
N SER A 44 31.99 0.61 20.34
CA SER A 44 33.43 0.42 20.20
C SER A 44 34.17 1.61 20.79
N HIS A 45 35.31 1.32 21.42
CA HIS A 45 36.18 2.31 22.04
C HIS A 45 37.63 2.14 21.55
N CYS A 46 38.38 3.24 21.58
CA CYS A 46 39.79 3.23 21.19
C CYS A 46 40.64 2.32 22.08
N GLU A 47 40.24 2.10 23.35
CA GLU A 47 40.93 1.21 24.27
C GLU A 47 40.76 -0.28 23.99
N ASP A 48 39.81 -0.67 23.14
CA ASP A 48 39.48 -2.07 22.90
C ASP A 48 40.65 -2.88 22.32
N PHE A 49 41.44 -2.25 21.44
CA PHE A 49 42.57 -2.88 20.75
C PHE A 49 43.82 -1.99 20.82
N LYS A 50 44.41 -1.83 22.02
CA LYS A 50 45.63 -1.02 22.25
C LYS A 50 46.92 -1.62 21.69
N GLU A 51 47.00 -2.94 21.60
CA GLU A 51 48.15 -3.66 21.06
C GLU A 51 47.67 -4.62 19.96
N VAL A 52 47.99 -4.32 18.70
CA VAL A 52 47.85 -5.30 17.62
C VAL A 52 49.14 -6.08 17.54
N VAL A 53 49.20 -7.20 18.25
CA VAL A 53 50.25 -8.20 18.06
C VAL A 53 49.96 -8.95 16.76
N ILE A 54 50.85 -8.84 15.78
CA ILE A 54 50.87 -9.75 14.64
C ILE A 54 52.10 -10.64 14.81
N GLU A 55 51.87 -11.90 15.11
CA GLU A 55 52.92 -12.91 15.06
C GLU A 55 53.17 -13.22 13.58
N THR A 56 54.37 -12.88 13.09
CA THR A 56 54.82 -13.30 11.76
C THR A 56 56.06 -14.17 11.91
N ARG A 57 56.23 -15.11 10.97
CA ARG A 57 57.21 -16.22 10.97
C ARG A 57 58.65 -15.87 11.35
N ASN A 58 59.05 -14.59 11.39
CA ASN A 58 60.41 -14.16 11.72
C ASN A 58 60.54 -12.83 12.52
N LYS A 59 59.44 -12.17 12.95
CA LYS A 59 59.49 -10.97 13.83
C LYS A 59 58.19 -10.82 14.63
N GLU A 60 58.30 -10.64 15.96
CA GLU A 60 57.29 -9.91 16.72
C GLU A 60 57.33 -8.45 16.28
N ILE A 61 56.36 -8.03 15.48
CA ILE A 61 56.16 -6.60 15.20
C ILE A 61 55.08 -6.13 16.16
N THR A 62 55.48 -5.73 17.36
CA THR A 62 54.65 -4.91 18.24
C THR A 62 54.57 -3.52 17.62
N ARG A 63 53.62 -3.29 16.72
CA ARG A 63 53.23 -1.91 16.38
C ARG A 63 52.42 -1.39 17.56
N SER A 64 53.11 -0.92 18.59
CA SER A 64 52.55 0.07 19.50
C SER A 64 52.03 1.19 18.61
N VAL A 65 50.71 1.38 18.57
CA VAL A 65 50.11 2.64 18.09
C VAL A 65 50.57 3.69 19.10
N LYS A 66 51.82 4.17 18.97
CA LYS A 66 52.37 5.23 19.80
C LYS A 66 51.57 6.46 19.42
N GLY A 67 50.58 6.75 20.26
CA GLY A 67 49.45 7.62 19.96
C GLY A 67 49.84 8.93 19.32
N VAL A 68 49.46 9.09 18.06
CA VAL A 68 48.98 10.38 17.58
C VAL A 68 47.66 10.60 18.32
N LYS A 69 47.52 11.74 19.03
CA LYS A 69 46.28 12.09 19.72
C LYS A 69 45.11 12.03 18.70
N GLY A 70 44.10 11.20 18.97
CA GLY A 70 42.89 11.11 18.16
C GLY A 70 42.85 9.98 17.12
N GLU A 71 43.87 9.11 17.02
CA GLU A 71 43.85 7.93 16.14
C GLU A 71 43.70 6.62 16.94
N CYS A 72 42.81 5.74 16.48
CA CYS A 72 42.36 4.55 17.16
C CYS A 72 42.53 3.29 16.31
N TRP A 73 42.97 2.19 16.96
CA TRP A 73 43.23 0.84 16.42
C TRP A 73 44.33 0.73 15.36
N MET A 74 44.39 1.64 14.38
CA MET A 74 45.48 1.74 13.40
C MET A 74 45.68 3.20 12.94
N PRO A 75 46.86 3.54 12.40
CA PRO A 75 47.12 4.88 11.88
C PRO A 75 46.12 5.24 10.77
N SER A 76 45.67 6.51 10.78
CA SER A 76 44.76 6.98 9.74
C SER A 76 45.45 6.98 8.38
N THR A 77 44.66 6.64 7.37
CA THR A 77 45.06 6.60 5.97
C THR A 77 44.87 7.98 5.35
N PHE A 78 43.76 8.62 5.70
CA PHE A 78 43.39 9.96 5.29
C PHE A 78 43.06 10.76 6.54
N ARG A 79 43.45 12.03 6.54
CA ARG A 79 43.04 12.97 7.59
C ARG A 79 41.58 13.37 7.40
N ARG A 80 41.16 13.50 6.13
CA ARG A 80 39.88 14.07 5.72
C ARG A 80 39.10 13.14 4.79
N ALA A 81 37.77 13.24 4.83
CA ALA A 81 36.90 12.59 3.85
C ALA A 81 35.83 13.56 3.33
N ILE A 82 35.58 13.48 2.02
CA ILE A 82 34.42 14.11 1.38
C ILE A 82 33.52 12.98 0.88
N ILE A 83 32.30 12.96 1.40
CA ILE A 83 31.28 11.96 1.07
C ILE A 83 30.18 12.65 0.28
N LEU A 84 30.03 12.29 -1.00
CA LEU A 84 28.91 12.74 -1.82
C LEU A 84 27.92 11.59 -1.99
N LEU A 85 26.81 11.66 -1.26
CA LEU A 85 25.68 10.77 -1.46
C LEU A 85 24.76 11.40 -2.52
N ILE A 86 24.61 10.74 -3.66
CA ILE A 86 23.67 11.13 -4.70
C ILE A 86 22.54 10.10 -4.65
N ASP A 87 21.40 10.49 -4.09
CA ASP A 87 20.24 9.61 -3.87
C ASP A 87 19.79 8.96 -5.19
N ALA A 88 19.54 7.66 -5.14
CA ALA A 88 19.19 6.80 -6.28
C ALA A 88 20.20 6.80 -7.45
N LEU A 89 21.49 7.07 -7.21
CA LEU A 89 22.54 6.96 -8.23
C LEU A 89 22.80 5.49 -8.61
N ARG A 90 22.10 5.02 -9.64
CA ARG A 90 22.30 3.69 -10.24
C ARG A 90 23.70 3.52 -10.82
N TYR A 91 24.19 2.28 -10.82
CA TYR A 91 25.48 1.96 -11.45
C TYR A 91 25.52 2.35 -12.94
N ASP A 92 24.43 2.13 -13.69
CA ASP A 92 24.35 2.47 -15.11
C ASP A 92 24.13 3.96 -15.42
N PHE A 93 23.94 4.80 -14.40
CA PHE A 93 24.00 6.26 -14.54
C PHE A 93 25.45 6.76 -14.51
N ALA A 94 26.28 6.11 -13.70
CA ALA A 94 27.70 6.43 -13.55
C ALA A 94 28.60 5.74 -14.60
N ALA A 95 28.27 4.50 -14.98
CA ALA A 95 29.07 3.71 -15.90
C ALA A 95 28.98 4.26 -17.34
N TYR A 96 30.15 4.43 -17.98
CA TYR A 96 30.23 4.91 -19.36
C TYR A 96 30.23 3.75 -20.36
N ASN A 97 29.31 3.78 -21.32
CA ASN A 97 29.23 2.78 -22.37
C ASN A 97 29.78 3.31 -23.69
N HIS A 98 30.99 2.87 -24.06
CA HIS A 98 31.67 3.24 -25.31
C HIS A 98 30.98 2.75 -26.59
N SER A 99 30.05 1.79 -26.49
CA SER A 99 29.35 1.23 -27.65
C SER A 99 28.14 2.07 -28.07
N LEU A 100 27.67 2.99 -27.22
CA LEU A 100 26.50 3.83 -27.48
C LEU A 100 26.91 5.13 -28.17
N LYS A 101 26.16 5.50 -29.22
CA LYS A 101 26.22 6.83 -29.82
C LYS A 101 25.22 7.75 -29.11
N ASP A 102 25.49 9.05 -29.10
CA ASP A 102 24.63 10.03 -28.40
C ASP A 102 23.15 9.99 -28.82
N ASN A 103 22.88 9.71 -30.10
CA ASN A 103 21.51 9.62 -30.63
C ASN A 103 20.77 8.32 -30.22
N ASP A 104 21.50 7.27 -29.85
CA ASP A 104 20.95 5.97 -29.45
C ASP A 104 20.92 5.80 -27.92
N ALA A 105 21.54 6.72 -27.18
CA ALA A 105 21.62 6.69 -25.73
C ALA A 105 20.29 7.16 -25.08
N LEU A 106 19.84 6.43 -24.07
CA LEU A 106 18.73 6.87 -23.22
C LEU A 106 19.13 8.16 -22.47
N PRO A 107 18.14 8.97 -22.02
CA PRO A 107 18.45 10.25 -21.39
C PRO A 107 19.40 10.20 -20.20
N TYR A 108 19.43 9.10 -19.44
CA TYR A 108 20.35 8.92 -18.32
C TYR A 108 21.75 8.39 -18.69
N GLN A 109 21.92 7.80 -19.88
CA GLN A 109 23.16 7.13 -20.28
C GLN A 109 24.26 8.12 -20.71
N ASN A 110 25.50 7.84 -20.30
CA ASN A 110 26.70 8.61 -20.64
C ASN A 110 26.58 10.11 -20.27
N LYS A 111 25.83 10.46 -19.21
CA LYS A 111 25.67 11.85 -18.75
C LYS A 111 26.63 12.27 -17.65
N MET A 112 27.38 11.32 -17.09
CA MET A 112 28.44 11.55 -16.09
C MET A 112 29.83 11.09 -16.59
N PRO A 113 30.35 11.66 -17.69
CA PRO A 113 31.65 11.27 -18.24
C PRO A 113 32.83 11.48 -17.26
N VAL A 114 32.67 12.31 -16.22
CA VAL A 114 33.72 12.57 -15.21
C VAL A 114 34.29 11.29 -14.59
N PHE A 115 33.46 10.28 -14.31
CA PHE A 115 33.94 9.02 -13.74
C PHE A 115 34.89 8.31 -14.71
N LYS A 116 34.50 8.24 -15.98
CA LYS A 116 35.30 7.65 -17.06
C LYS A 116 36.60 8.43 -17.28
N ASP A 117 36.52 9.76 -17.29
CA ASP A 117 37.71 10.60 -17.48
C ASP A 117 38.71 10.45 -16.32
N LEU A 118 38.24 10.36 -15.07
CA LEU A 118 39.09 10.10 -13.90
C LEU A 118 39.69 8.69 -13.90
N LEU A 119 38.92 7.67 -14.29
CA LEU A 119 39.40 6.29 -14.41
C LEU A 119 40.47 6.15 -15.50
N GLU A 120 40.31 6.84 -16.64
CA GLU A 120 41.29 6.82 -17.73
C GLU A 120 42.55 7.63 -17.40
N ALA A 121 42.38 8.80 -16.77
CA ALA A 121 43.52 9.65 -16.39
C ALA A 121 44.32 9.07 -15.22
N ASN A 122 43.64 8.48 -14.23
CA ASN A 122 44.23 8.06 -12.97
C ASN A 122 43.82 6.62 -12.57
N PRO A 123 44.19 5.59 -13.36
CA PRO A 123 43.65 4.22 -13.25
C PRO A 123 43.98 3.50 -11.94
N LYS A 124 44.93 3.99 -11.14
CA LYS A 124 45.26 3.45 -9.81
C LYS A 124 44.65 4.24 -8.65
N GLN A 125 44.21 5.47 -8.92
CA GLN A 125 43.72 6.41 -7.91
C GLN A 125 42.19 6.52 -7.90
N ALA A 126 41.53 6.06 -8.96
CA ALA A 126 40.08 6.05 -9.11
C ALA A 126 39.53 4.62 -9.24
N HIS A 127 38.35 4.36 -8.68
CA HIS A 127 37.67 3.06 -8.78
C HIS A 127 36.16 3.24 -8.81
N LEU A 128 35.50 2.56 -9.75
CA LEU A 128 34.04 2.52 -9.90
C LEU A 128 33.56 1.07 -9.78
N ALA A 129 32.61 0.81 -8.90
CA ALA A 129 32.04 -0.52 -8.66
C ALA A 129 30.53 -0.48 -8.49
N PRO A 130 29.82 -1.58 -8.85
CA PRO A 130 28.45 -1.78 -8.40
C PRO A 130 28.39 -1.84 -6.87
N PHE A 131 27.52 -1.05 -6.27
CA PHE A 131 27.35 -0.91 -4.83
C PHE A 131 26.01 -1.50 -4.42
N ILE A 132 26.05 -2.71 -3.87
CA ILE A 132 24.88 -3.55 -3.67
C ILE A 132 24.20 -3.19 -2.35
N ALA A 133 23.04 -2.56 -2.48
CA ALA A 133 22.13 -2.26 -1.40
C ALA A 133 21.32 -3.49 -1.00
N ASP A 134 21.20 -3.76 0.30
CA ASP A 134 20.24 -4.76 0.81
C ASP A 134 18.80 -4.22 0.67
N ALA A 135 17.79 -5.10 0.69
CA ALA A 135 16.39 -4.67 0.75
C ALA A 135 15.91 -4.52 2.22
N PRO A 136 14.97 -3.61 2.53
CA PRO A 136 14.30 -2.66 1.62
C PRO A 136 15.22 -1.51 1.21
N THR A 137 15.15 -1.13 -0.07
CA THR A 137 15.96 -0.08 -0.71
C THR A 137 15.34 1.31 -0.53
N THR A 138 15.00 1.68 0.71
CA THR A 138 14.50 3.02 1.06
C THR A 138 15.58 3.86 1.72
N THR A 139 15.67 5.15 1.40
CA THR A 139 16.73 6.08 1.84
C THR A 139 17.03 5.99 3.33
N LEU A 140 16.01 6.11 4.19
CA LEU A 140 16.18 6.03 5.65
C LEU A 140 16.84 4.71 6.10
N GLN A 141 16.43 3.58 5.53
CA GLN A 141 16.97 2.27 5.88
C GLN A 141 18.39 2.09 5.35
N ARG A 142 18.68 2.66 4.18
CA ARG A 142 20.02 2.65 3.59
C ARG A 142 20.98 3.50 4.40
N LEU A 143 20.60 4.73 4.77
CA LEU A 143 21.40 5.60 5.63
C LEU A 143 21.76 4.92 6.97
N LYS A 144 20.81 4.22 7.59
CA LYS A 144 21.07 3.41 8.79
C LYS A 144 22.11 2.31 8.54
N GLY A 145 21.98 1.55 7.46
CA GLY A 145 22.96 0.52 7.09
C GLY A 145 24.34 1.09 6.75
N LEU A 146 24.38 2.20 6.02
CA LEU A 146 25.59 2.91 5.56
C LEU A 146 26.35 3.65 6.66
N THR A 147 25.75 3.82 7.84
CA THR A 147 26.39 4.46 9.00
C THR A 147 26.72 3.46 10.11
N THR A 148 25.93 2.40 10.27
CA THR A 148 26.13 1.39 11.33
C THR A 148 26.94 0.18 10.86
N GLY A 149 26.95 -0.09 9.55
CA GLY A 149 27.54 -1.30 8.96
C GLY A 149 26.75 -2.56 9.31
N SER A 150 25.54 -2.38 9.82
CA SER A 150 24.62 -3.45 10.18
C SER A 150 23.58 -3.66 9.07
N LEU A 151 22.91 -4.81 9.11
CA LEU A 151 21.85 -5.12 8.14
C LEU A 151 20.53 -4.51 8.62
N PRO A 152 19.84 -3.76 7.76
CA PRO A 152 18.54 -3.21 8.09
C PRO A 152 17.49 -4.32 8.15
N THR A 153 16.59 -4.23 9.13
CA THR A 153 15.44 -5.14 9.21
C THR A 153 14.20 -4.48 8.64
N PHE A 154 13.33 -5.25 7.99
CA PHE A 154 12.17 -4.77 7.23
C PHE A 154 11.19 -3.90 8.05
N ILE A 155 11.28 -3.90 9.38
CA ILE A 155 10.26 -3.41 10.33
C ILE A 155 10.81 -2.40 11.33
N ASP A 156 12.13 -2.19 11.30
CA ASP A 156 12.68 -0.91 11.77
C ASP A 156 11.98 0.26 11.03
N ALA A 157 11.55 0.06 9.78
CA ALA A 157 10.74 1.04 9.04
C ALA A 157 9.39 1.39 9.70
N SER A 158 8.71 0.48 10.40
CA SER A 158 7.42 0.78 11.04
C SER A 158 7.56 1.36 12.44
N HIS A 159 8.59 0.95 13.19
CA HIS A 159 8.88 1.48 14.53
C HIS A 159 9.59 2.84 14.49
N ASN A 160 10.31 3.16 13.41
CA ASN A 160 10.96 4.46 13.20
C ASN A 160 9.98 5.59 12.83
N PHE A 161 8.71 5.33 12.55
CA PHE A 161 7.71 6.40 12.41
C PHE A 161 7.44 7.15 13.74
N ALA A 162 7.96 6.66 14.87
CA ALA A 162 7.84 7.29 16.19
C ALA A 162 9.13 7.99 16.69
N SER A 163 10.30 7.68 16.12
CA SER A 163 11.62 8.25 16.45
C SER A 163 12.60 7.91 15.34
N GLU A 164 13.17 8.90 14.68
CA GLU A 164 14.17 8.71 13.61
C GLU A 164 15.59 8.52 14.15
N GLU A 165 15.86 8.88 15.41
CA GLU A 165 17.22 8.87 15.96
C GLU A 165 17.85 7.47 15.99
N ILE A 166 19.08 7.36 15.47
CA ILE A 166 19.91 6.17 15.57
C ILE A 166 20.67 6.19 16.89
N THR A 167 20.33 5.24 17.77
CA THR A 167 20.97 5.08 19.08
C THR A 167 22.00 3.95 19.13
N GLU A 168 22.09 3.12 18.08
CA GLU A 168 23.10 2.08 17.98
C GLU A 168 24.45 2.66 17.55
N ASP A 169 25.54 2.00 17.92
CA ASP A 169 26.88 2.45 17.56
C ASP A 169 27.04 2.58 16.04
N ASN A 170 27.60 3.70 15.61
CA ASN A 170 27.65 4.11 14.21
C ASN A 170 28.86 5.00 13.94
N ILE A 171 29.23 5.14 12.67
CA ILE A 171 30.42 5.88 12.26
C ILE A 171 30.37 7.37 12.62
N VAL A 172 29.18 7.99 12.66
CA VAL A 172 29.02 9.40 13.02
C VAL A 172 29.39 9.58 14.49
N ASP A 173 28.86 8.73 15.38
CA ASP A 173 29.19 8.75 16.81
C ASP A 173 30.67 8.42 17.05
N GLN A 174 31.26 7.50 16.28
CA GLN A 174 32.69 7.19 16.37
C GLN A 174 33.56 8.39 15.99
N LEU A 175 33.22 9.11 14.91
CA LEU A 175 33.89 10.34 14.51
C LEU A 175 33.79 11.43 15.59
N VAL A 176 32.58 11.67 16.13
CA VAL A 176 32.36 12.64 17.21
C VAL A 176 33.15 12.26 18.47
N SER A 177 33.18 10.99 18.84
CA SER A 177 33.91 10.50 20.02
C SER A 177 35.44 10.65 19.90
N CYS A 178 35.96 10.66 18.66
CA CYS A 178 37.36 10.93 18.34
C CYS A 178 37.64 12.41 18.06
N GLU A 179 36.74 13.32 18.48
CA GLU A 179 36.86 14.78 18.33
C GLU A 179 36.98 15.24 16.87
N LYS A 180 36.44 14.47 15.91
CA LYS A 180 36.43 14.84 14.49
C LYS A 180 35.29 15.81 14.20
N HIS A 181 35.56 16.80 13.36
CA HIS A 181 34.58 17.80 12.96
C HIS A 181 33.81 17.38 11.70
N ILE A 182 32.49 17.27 11.83
CA ILE A 182 31.58 16.85 10.76
C ILE A 182 30.75 18.04 10.28
N THR A 183 30.76 18.27 8.97
CA THR A 183 29.89 19.23 8.29
C THR A 183 28.95 18.49 7.35
N VAL A 184 27.63 18.72 7.50
CA VAL A 184 26.61 18.10 6.65
C VAL A 184 25.87 19.14 5.82
N LEU A 185 25.69 18.84 4.54
CA LEU A 185 25.00 19.64 3.54
C LEU A 185 24.00 18.71 2.85
N GLY A 186 22.71 19.00 2.89
CA GLY A 186 21.72 18.10 2.29
C GLY A 186 20.35 18.26 2.90
N ASP A 187 19.68 17.16 3.18
CA ASP A 187 18.31 17.18 3.67
C ASP A 187 18.17 16.91 5.17
N ASP A 188 17.02 17.27 5.73
CA ASP A 188 16.69 17.20 7.16
C ASP A 188 16.63 15.78 7.76
N THR A 189 16.67 14.73 6.95
CA THR A 189 16.78 13.34 7.44
C THR A 189 18.03 13.15 8.30
N TRP A 190 19.14 13.83 7.97
CA TRP A 190 20.37 13.71 8.76
C TRP A 190 20.22 14.23 10.19
N GLU A 191 19.47 15.32 10.41
CA GLU A 191 19.19 15.84 11.77
C GLU A 191 18.24 14.91 12.53
N GLY A 192 17.25 14.34 11.84
CA GLY A 192 16.35 13.35 12.44
C GLY A 192 17.08 12.09 12.91
N LEU A 193 18.01 11.59 12.09
CA LEU A 193 18.82 10.40 12.40
C LEU A 193 19.91 10.66 13.46
N PHE A 194 20.55 11.83 13.42
CA PHE A 194 21.75 12.15 14.21
C PHE A 194 21.66 13.52 14.92
N PRO A 195 20.61 13.75 15.75
CA PRO A 195 20.39 15.04 16.37
C PRO A 195 21.59 15.47 17.21
N GLY A 196 22.05 16.71 17.02
CA GLY A 196 23.14 17.31 17.79
C GLY A 196 24.56 16.74 17.57
N ARG A 197 24.78 15.94 16.52
CA ARG A 197 26.09 15.29 16.24
C ARG A 197 26.96 16.04 15.22
N PHE A 198 26.42 17.05 14.53
CA PHE A 198 27.14 17.81 13.51
C PHE A 198 27.66 19.14 14.06
N ASN A 199 28.90 19.50 13.71
CA ASN A 199 29.47 20.80 14.07
C ASN A 199 28.79 21.93 13.29
N ARG A 200 28.50 21.66 12.00
CA ARG A 200 27.78 22.56 11.10
C ARG A 200 26.84 21.77 10.20
N SER A 201 25.63 22.26 10.02
CA SER A 201 24.61 21.63 9.20
C SER A 201 23.87 22.67 8.35
N PHE A 202 23.66 22.35 7.07
CA PHE A 202 22.88 23.13 6.12
C PHE A 202 21.82 22.21 5.51
N LEU A 203 20.69 22.09 6.19
CA LEU A 203 19.68 21.08 5.91
C LEU A 203 18.40 21.70 5.36
N TYR A 204 17.81 21.01 4.38
CA TYR A 204 16.62 21.43 3.66
C TYR A 204 15.53 20.35 3.73
N PRO A 205 14.23 20.67 3.54
CA PRO A 205 13.16 19.68 3.62
C PRO A 205 13.31 18.55 2.59
N SER A 206 13.32 17.29 3.06
CA SER A 206 13.53 16.08 2.26
C SER A 206 12.29 15.56 1.53
N PHE A 207 11.11 15.64 2.15
CA PHE A 207 9.96 14.82 1.73
C PHE A 207 9.30 15.25 0.40
N ASN A 208 9.58 16.45 -0.09
CA ASN A 208 8.92 16.96 -1.29
C ASN A 208 9.56 16.41 -2.59
N VAL A 209 9.15 15.21 -3.02
CA VAL A 209 9.62 14.59 -4.28
C VAL A 209 9.33 15.41 -5.55
N MET A 210 8.46 16.42 -5.45
CA MET A 210 8.21 17.34 -6.58
C MET A 210 9.30 18.40 -6.71
N ASP A 211 10.06 18.65 -5.65
CA ASP A 211 11.17 19.59 -5.67
C ASP A 211 12.45 18.91 -6.12
N LEU A 212 12.95 19.30 -7.28
CA LEU A 212 14.21 18.74 -7.78
C LEU A 212 15.43 19.55 -7.33
N HIS A 213 15.29 20.77 -6.85
CA HIS A 213 16.38 21.75 -6.88
C HIS A 213 16.74 22.35 -5.52
N THR A 214 15.82 22.48 -4.57
CA THR A 214 16.13 23.21 -3.33
C THR A 214 17.27 22.57 -2.55
N VAL A 215 17.22 21.25 -2.34
CA VAL A 215 18.30 20.53 -1.63
C VAL A 215 19.60 20.63 -2.41
N ASP A 216 19.61 20.25 -3.70
CA ASP A 216 20.81 20.27 -4.54
C ASP A 216 21.47 21.67 -4.62
N ASN A 217 20.68 22.72 -4.82
CA ASN A 217 21.17 24.11 -4.87
C ASN A 217 21.66 24.57 -3.49
N GLY A 218 21.00 24.11 -2.44
CA GLY A 218 21.40 24.31 -1.05
C GLY A 218 22.78 23.72 -0.76
N VAL A 219 23.05 22.51 -1.21
CA VAL A 219 24.38 21.89 -1.14
C VAL A 219 25.39 22.67 -1.98
N LEU A 220 25.06 22.97 -3.24
CA LEU A 220 25.94 23.69 -4.17
C LEU A 220 26.38 25.08 -3.66
N SER A 221 25.48 25.81 -3.01
CA SER A 221 25.76 27.16 -2.52
C SER A 221 26.75 27.22 -1.35
N HIS A 222 26.96 26.09 -0.66
CA HIS A 222 27.81 26.02 0.54
C HIS A 222 29.03 25.10 0.35
N LEU A 223 28.94 24.04 -0.47
CA LEU A 223 29.96 22.99 -0.57
C LEU A 223 31.37 23.53 -0.87
N GLU A 224 31.51 24.42 -1.85
CA GLU A 224 32.82 25.00 -2.21
C GLU A 224 33.42 25.83 -1.06
N GLN A 225 32.58 26.63 -0.39
CA GLN A 225 33.01 27.45 0.75
C GLN A 225 33.43 26.58 1.93
N GLU A 226 32.72 25.48 2.17
CA GLU A 226 33.02 24.54 3.24
C GLU A 226 34.32 23.76 2.98
N MET A 227 34.53 23.30 1.74
CA MET A 227 35.77 22.63 1.34
C MET A 227 37.00 23.53 1.45
N ALA A 228 36.85 24.84 1.22
CA ALA A 228 37.95 25.81 1.32
C ALA A 228 38.41 26.08 2.77
N ARG A 229 37.63 25.66 3.78
CA ARG A 229 37.98 25.84 5.19
C ARG A 229 38.92 24.73 5.66
N GLU A 230 39.60 24.99 6.78
CA GLU A 230 40.52 24.02 7.38
C GLU A 230 39.96 23.31 8.62
N ASP A 231 38.80 23.75 9.12
CA ASP A 231 38.18 23.37 10.40
C ASP A 231 37.26 22.15 10.33
N TRP A 232 37.37 21.33 9.28
CA TRP A 232 36.59 20.10 9.06
C TRP A 232 37.48 18.87 8.88
N ASP A 233 36.95 17.71 9.30
CA ASP A 233 37.52 16.39 9.04
C ASP A 233 36.65 15.57 8.08
N VAL A 234 35.32 15.70 8.18
CA VAL A 234 34.38 15.02 7.27
C VAL A 234 33.34 16.01 6.74
N ILE A 235 33.19 16.05 5.41
CA ILE A 235 32.08 16.74 4.73
C ILE A 235 31.16 15.69 4.13
N ILE A 236 29.86 15.79 4.42
CA ILE A 236 28.81 14.97 3.81
C ILE A 236 27.92 15.88 2.97
N GLY A 237 27.88 15.63 1.65
CA GLY A 237 26.96 16.27 0.71
C GLY A 237 25.90 15.27 0.24
N HIS A 238 24.63 15.49 0.58
CA HIS A 238 23.52 14.64 0.19
C HIS A 238 22.62 15.34 -0.85
N PHE A 239 22.56 14.80 -2.06
CA PHE A 239 21.77 15.32 -3.18
C PHE A 239 20.55 14.43 -3.44
N LEU A 240 19.36 15.02 -3.49
CA LEU A 240 18.09 14.29 -3.72
C LEU A 240 17.55 14.42 -5.15
N GLY A 241 18.10 15.35 -5.95
CA GLY A 241 17.50 15.71 -7.24
C GLY A 241 17.44 14.58 -8.26
N VAL A 242 18.32 13.56 -8.17
CA VAL A 242 18.29 12.37 -9.04
C VAL A 242 17.11 11.47 -8.67
N ASP A 243 16.97 11.08 -7.39
CA ASP A 243 15.83 10.28 -6.92
C ASP A 243 14.49 10.99 -7.18
N HIS A 244 14.37 12.25 -6.78
CA HIS A 244 13.15 13.03 -7.00
C HIS A 244 12.80 13.15 -8.49
N CYS A 245 13.80 13.24 -9.38
CA CYS A 245 13.56 13.21 -10.83
C CYS A 245 13.06 11.83 -11.30
N GLY A 246 13.56 10.75 -10.69
CA GLY A 246 13.06 9.39 -10.85
C GLY A 246 11.56 9.32 -10.56
N HIS A 247 11.13 9.66 -9.35
CA HIS A 247 9.71 9.63 -8.95
C HIS A 247 8.83 10.55 -9.81
N ARG A 248 9.31 11.77 -10.10
CA ARG A 248 8.50 12.79 -10.78
C ARG A 248 8.35 12.54 -12.27
N TYR A 249 9.40 12.09 -12.94
CA TYR A 249 9.45 12.01 -14.41
C TYR A 249 9.82 10.63 -14.96
N GLY A 250 10.46 9.78 -14.15
CA GLY A 250 11.10 8.54 -14.56
C GLY A 250 12.53 8.77 -15.07
N PRO A 251 13.40 7.73 -15.02
CA PRO A 251 14.81 7.85 -15.40
C PRO A 251 15.02 8.18 -16.88
N SER A 252 14.07 7.81 -17.74
CA SER A 252 14.15 8.04 -19.19
C SER A 252 13.69 9.45 -19.61
N HIS A 253 13.55 10.40 -18.69
CA HIS A 253 13.13 11.77 -19.01
C HIS A 253 14.33 12.72 -19.25
N PRO A 254 14.24 13.73 -20.13
CA PRO A 254 15.33 14.70 -20.35
C PRO A 254 15.78 15.45 -19.08
N GLU A 255 14.89 15.67 -18.11
CA GLU A 255 15.27 16.29 -16.82
C GLU A 255 16.24 15.40 -16.02
N MET A 256 16.15 14.07 -16.13
CA MET A 256 17.14 13.17 -15.54
C MET A 256 18.51 13.41 -16.15
N ALA A 257 18.59 13.64 -17.47
CA ALA A 257 19.83 13.99 -18.14
C ALA A 257 20.41 15.31 -17.63
N ALA A 258 19.56 16.31 -17.35
CA ALA A 258 19.97 17.58 -16.79
C ALA A 258 20.51 17.42 -15.36
N LYS A 259 19.86 16.60 -14.53
CA LYS A 259 20.30 16.29 -13.17
C LYS A 259 21.61 15.52 -13.12
N LEU A 260 21.77 14.50 -13.94
CA LEU A 260 23.04 13.77 -14.03
C LEU A 260 24.18 14.65 -14.53
N LYS A 261 23.92 15.60 -15.44
CA LYS A 261 24.92 16.61 -15.84
C LYS A 261 25.28 17.57 -14.70
N GLN A 262 24.28 18.02 -13.92
CA GLN A 262 24.55 18.82 -12.72
C GLN A 262 25.47 18.05 -11.76
N MET A 263 25.18 16.77 -11.51
CA MET A 263 26.01 15.92 -10.66
C MET A 263 27.40 15.67 -11.26
N ASN A 264 27.51 15.50 -12.58
CA ASN A 264 28.80 15.40 -13.26
C ASN A 264 29.69 16.62 -12.97
N ASP A 265 29.12 17.82 -13.05
CA ASP A 265 29.85 19.07 -12.83
C ASP A 265 30.26 19.22 -11.35
N VAL A 266 29.38 18.83 -10.40
CA VAL A 266 29.72 18.77 -8.96
C VAL A 266 30.89 17.83 -8.72
N VAL A 267 30.78 16.58 -9.19
CA VAL A 267 31.80 15.55 -9.00
C VAL A 267 33.13 15.99 -9.56
N LYS A 268 33.13 16.64 -10.73
CA LYS A 268 34.34 17.19 -11.34
C LYS A 268 34.98 18.27 -10.47
N ALA A 269 34.20 19.26 -10.03
CA ALA A 269 34.70 20.36 -9.20
C ALA A 269 35.29 19.87 -7.86
N VAL A 270 34.64 18.90 -7.24
CA VAL A 270 35.10 18.30 -5.98
C VAL A 270 36.37 17.46 -6.19
N ALA A 271 36.39 16.63 -7.24
CA ALA A 271 37.57 15.82 -7.57
C ALA A 271 38.80 16.70 -7.87
N ASP A 272 38.64 17.77 -8.66
CA ASP A 272 39.72 18.72 -8.99
C ASP A 272 40.26 19.45 -7.74
N SER A 273 39.45 19.58 -6.69
CA SER A 273 39.80 20.24 -5.42
C SER A 273 40.26 19.27 -4.31
N THR A 274 40.27 17.96 -4.58
CA THR A 274 40.62 16.94 -3.58
C THR A 274 42.12 16.93 -3.32
N GLN A 275 42.52 17.04 -2.04
CA GLN A 275 43.91 17.10 -1.61
C GLN A 275 44.48 15.69 -1.32
N ASN A 276 45.81 15.59 -1.19
CA ASN A 276 46.52 14.32 -0.96
C ASN A 276 46.18 13.65 0.39
N ASP A 277 45.70 14.40 1.38
CA ASP A 277 45.32 13.87 2.69
C ASP A 277 43.82 13.52 2.78
N THR A 278 43.11 13.62 1.66
CA THR A 278 41.65 13.53 1.57
C THR A 278 41.23 12.38 0.65
N VAL A 279 40.21 11.63 1.08
CA VAL A 279 39.50 10.66 0.22
C VAL A 279 38.14 11.20 -0.22
N LEU A 280 37.85 11.11 -1.51
CA LEU A 280 36.55 11.38 -2.09
C LEU A 280 35.80 10.07 -2.29
N ILE A 281 34.62 9.98 -1.68
CA ILE A 281 33.73 8.83 -1.75
C ILE A 281 32.39 9.32 -2.31
N ILE A 282 31.97 8.74 -3.44
CA ILE A 282 30.70 9.09 -4.09
C ILE A 282 29.88 7.82 -4.22
N PHE A 283 28.63 7.83 -3.77
CA PHE A 283 27.77 6.66 -3.94
C PHE A 283 26.29 7.01 -4.05
N GLY A 284 25.52 6.05 -4.57
CA GLY A 284 24.08 5.98 -4.38
C GLY A 284 23.74 5.07 -3.20
N ASP A 285 22.70 5.42 -2.46
CA ASP A 285 22.13 4.61 -1.38
C ASP A 285 21.20 3.50 -1.91
N HIS A 286 20.55 3.72 -3.05
CA HIS A 286 19.83 2.70 -3.82
C HIS A 286 19.85 3.00 -5.33
N GLY A 287 19.14 2.17 -6.10
CA GLY A 287 18.79 2.41 -7.49
C GLY A 287 17.31 2.79 -7.66
N MET A 288 16.75 2.60 -8.85
CA MET A 288 15.32 2.84 -9.11
C MET A 288 14.82 2.01 -10.29
N THR A 289 13.54 1.62 -10.24
CA THR A 289 12.85 0.95 -11.33
C THR A 289 12.70 1.85 -12.56
N LYS A 290 12.28 1.27 -13.69
CA LYS A 290 12.02 2.02 -14.94
C LYS A 290 10.90 3.05 -14.83
N THR A 291 10.00 2.92 -13.86
CA THR A 291 8.95 3.90 -13.56
C THR A 291 9.38 4.97 -12.56
N GLY A 292 10.58 4.83 -11.98
CA GLY A 292 11.11 5.76 -10.97
C GLY A 292 10.81 5.38 -9.53
N ASP A 293 10.20 4.22 -9.27
CA ASP A 293 9.91 3.73 -7.92
C ASP A 293 11.10 2.92 -7.34
N HIS A 294 11.17 2.76 -6.01
CA HIS A 294 12.16 1.92 -5.30
C HIS A 294 11.58 1.34 -3.97
N GLY A 295 12.39 0.62 -3.20
CA GLY A 295 12.02 -0.01 -1.92
C GLY A 295 12.01 -1.55 -1.94
N GLY A 296 12.23 -2.15 -3.10
CA GLY A 296 12.28 -3.59 -3.38
C GLY A 296 13.69 -4.15 -3.37
N ASP A 297 13.83 -5.33 -3.98
CA ASP A 297 15.06 -6.12 -4.09
C ASP A 297 15.41 -6.44 -5.57
N SER A 298 14.87 -5.69 -6.53
CA SER A 298 15.26 -5.86 -7.94
C SER A 298 16.70 -5.39 -8.18
N THR A 299 17.33 -5.86 -9.25
CA THR A 299 18.68 -5.41 -9.63
C THR A 299 18.71 -3.91 -9.91
N ASP A 300 17.67 -3.37 -10.56
CA ASP A 300 17.57 -1.94 -10.88
C ASP A 300 17.48 -1.07 -9.61
N GLU A 301 16.94 -1.62 -8.50
CA GLU A 301 16.82 -0.94 -7.20
C GLU A 301 18.00 -1.18 -6.25
N THR A 302 18.67 -2.33 -6.36
CA THR A 302 19.76 -2.72 -5.45
C THR A 302 21.15 -2.35 -5.98
N GLU A 303 21.31 -2.17 -7.30
CA GLU A 303 22.59 -1.89 -7.94
C GLU A 303 22.84 -0.37 -8.06
N ALA A 304 23.32 0.23 -6.96
CA ALA A 304 23.79 1.61 -6.92
C ALA A 304 25.24 1.73 -7.42
N ALA A 305 25.74 2.95 -7.58
CA ALA A 305 27.15 3.20 -7.88
C ALA A 305 27.97 3.46 -6.61
N LEU A 306 29.23 2.99 -6.58
CA LEU A 306 30.27 3.45 -5.65
C LEU A 306 31.49 3.89 -6.46
N PHE A 307 31.95 5.12 -6.21
CA PHE A 307 33.16 5.68 -6.78
C PHE A 307 34.10 6.17 -5.67
N LEU A 308 35.35 5.75 -5.73
CA LEU A 308 36.42 6.12 -4.80
C LEU A 308 37.51 6.87 -5.57
N TYR A 309 37.98 8.00 -5.02
CA TYR A 309 39.06 8.78 -5.59
C TYR A 309 39.93 9.46 -4.52
N SER A 310 41.23 9.49 -4.76
CA SER A 310 42.18 10.33 -4.04
C SER A 310 43.49 10.40 -4.83
N PRO A 311 44.20 11.55 -4.86
CA PRO A 311 45.48 11.68 -5.56
C PRO A 311 46.56 10.68 -5.13
N VAL A 312 46.43 10.09 -3.94
CA VAL A 312 47.43 9.19 -3.37
C VAL A 312 46.99 7.72 -3.33
N LEU A 313 45.72 7.42 -3.65
CA LEU A 313 45.23 6.04 -3.70
C LEU A 313 46.05 5.19 -4.71
N SER A 314 46.35 3.96 -4.31
CA SER A 314 47.07 3.00 -5.15
C SER A 314 46.34 1.65 -5.13
N MET A 315 45.26 1.57 -5.88
CA MET A 315 44.40 0.40 -5.96
C MET A 315 44.94 -0.63 -6.96
N SER A 316 44.83 -1.91 -6.60
CA SER A 316 45.02 -3.02 -7.52
C SER A 316 43.75 -3.25 -8.33
N SER A 317 43.86 -3.21 -9.66
CA SER A 317 42.77 -3.56 -10.58
C SER A 317 42.49 -5.07 -10.47
N GLU A 318 41.65 -5.47 -9.51
CA GLU A 318 41.04 -6.80 -9.52
C GLU A 318 39.83 -6.77 -10.47
N SER A 319 40.06 -7.15 -11.73
CA SER A 319 39.01 -7.35 -12.73
C SER A 319 38.89 -8.83 -13.05
N GLU A 320 37.74 -9.44 -12.76
CA GLU A 320 37.38 -10.74 -13.35
C GLU A 320 36.70 -10.48 -14.70
N HIS A 321 37.25 -11.05 -15.79
CA HIS A 321 36.67 -10.95 -17.13
C HIS A 321 36.41 -9.51 -17.63
N GLY A 322 37.16 -8.52 -17.14
CA GLY A 322 37.02 -7.11 -17.53
C GLY A 322 35.86 -6.37 -16.85
N ARG A 323 35.24 -6.93 -15.81
CA ARG A 323 34.24 -6.25 -14.95
C ARG A 323 34.80 -6.04 -13.54
N THR A 324 34.47 -4.89 -12.94
CA THR A 324 34.75 -4.62 -11.53
C THR A 324 33.84 -5.45 -10.63
N LEU A 325 34.38 -5.97 -9.53
CA LEU A 325 33.63 -6.79 -8.58
C LEU A 325 32.63 -5.92 -7.79
N PRO A 326 31.42 -6.41 -7.50
CA PRO A 326 30.45 -5.69 -6.69
C PRO A 326 30.92 -5.56 -5.23
N VAL A 327 30.57 -4.44 -4.61
CA VAL A 327 30.84 -4.12 -3.19
C VAL A 327 29.52 -4.03 -2.45
N SER A 328 29.43 -4.59 -1.24
CA SER A 328 28.20 -4.45 -0.45
C SER A 328 28.19 -3.14 0.34
N GLN A 329 27.03 -2.52 0.54
CA GLN A 329 26.94 -1.26 1.28
C GLN A 329 27.51 -1.30 2.70
N VAL A 330 27.27 -2.40 3.41
CA VAL A 330 27.78 -2.60 4.77
C VAL A 330 29.32 -2.58 4.84
N ASP A 331 30.01 -2.87 3.73
CA ASP A 331 31.48 -2.90 3.67
C ASP A 331 32.10 -1.49 3.73
N LEU A 332 31.31 -0.43 3.47
CA LEU A 332 31.79 0.96 3.52
C LEU A 332 32.18 1.39 4.94
N VAL A 333 31.37 1.04 5.93
CA VAL A 333 31.54 1.50 7.32
C VAL A 333 32.87 1.09 7.94
N PRO A 334 33.28 -0.19 7.96
CA PRO A 334 34.55 -0.59 8.58
C PRO A 334 35.74 -0.07 7.77
N SER A 335 35.57 0.10 6.46
CA SER A 335 36.56 0.66 5.56
C SER A 335 36.85 2.13 5.87
N LEU A 336 35.79 2.94 5.97
CA LEU A 336 35.87 4.36 6.28
C LEU A 336 36.39 4.60 7.70
N ALA A 337 35.92 3.80 8.67
CA ALA A 337 36.36 3.90 10.06
C ALA A 337 37.88 3.79 10.18
N LEU A 338 38.46 2.71 9.66
CA LEU A 338 39.91 2.50 9.72
C LEU A 338 40.69 3.47 8.84
N ALA A 339 40.13 3.88 7.69
CA ALA A 339 40.76 4.87 6.83
C ALA A 339 40.89 6.24 7.52
N LEU A 340 39.94 6.63 8.38
CA LEU A 340 39.97 7.86 9.17
C LEU A 340 40.58 7.71 10.56
N GLY A 341 41.03 6.50 10.91
CA GLY A 341 41.66 6.20 12.20
C GLY A 341 40.69 6.25 13.37
N VAL A 342 39.42 5.87 13.18
CA VAL A 342 38.42 5.75 14.26
C VAL A 342 38.01 4.29 14.44
N PRO A 343 37.45 3.90 15.61
CA PRO A 343 37.00 2.53 15.84
C PRO A 343 35.90 2.10 14.84
N ILE A 344 35.91 0.83 14.44
CA ILE A 344 34.79 0.26 13.67
C ILE A 344 33.59 0.16 14.62
N PRO A 345 32.39 0.65 14.23
CA PRO A 345 31.18 0.52 15.04
C PRO A 345 30.93 -0.90 15.54
N TYR A 346 30.47 -1.02 16.78
CA TYR A 346 30.36 -2.26 17.52
C TYR A 346 29.53 -3.34 16.82
N SER A 347 28.40 -2.95 16.21
CA SER A 347 27.48 -3.86 15.52
C SER A 347 27.75 -4.03 14.03
N ASN A 348 28.85 -3.48 13.52
CA ASN A 348 29.22 -3.63 12.12
C ASN A 348 29.42 -5.11 11.74
N LEU A 349 28.92 -5.49 10.57
CA LEU A 349 29.13 -6.80 9.93
C LEU A 349 29.82 -6.71 8.57
N GLY A 350 30.09 -5.50 8.08
CA GLY A 350 30.82 -5.29 6.84
C GLY A 350 32.24 -5.83 6.90
N LYS A 351 32.76 -6.13 5.72
CA LYS A 351 34.16 -6.48 5.47
C LYS A 351 34.90 -5.28 4.90
N ILE A 352 36.11 -5.01 5.37
CA ILE A 352 36.94 -3.91 4.83
C ILE A 352 37.21 -4.08 3.34
N MET A 353 37.04 -2.98 2.60
CA MET A 353 37.52 -2.76 1.25
C MET A 353 39.02 -2.46 1.28
N GLU A 354 39.84 -3.48 1.06
CA GLU A 354 41.30 -3.32 1.15
C GLU A 354 41.89 -2.21 0.27
N ASN A 355 41.20 -1.89 -0.83
CA ASN A 355 41.59 -0.85 -1.78
C ASN A 355 41.53 0.58 -1.23
N ILE A 356 40.72 0.83 -0.17
CA ILE A 356 40.66 2.17 0.45
C ILE A 356 41.86 2.45 1.36
N LEU A 357 42.60 1.40 1.75
CA LEU A 357 43.76 1.53 2.62
C LEU A 357 44.96 1.96 1.77
N HIS A 358 45.31 3.24 1.88
CA HIS A 358 46.51 3.83 1.30
C HIS A 358 47.78 3.13 1.80
N THR A 359 48.65 2.78 0.85
CA THR A 359 49.93 2.14 1.13
C THR A 359 51.08 2.82 0.39
N ASP A 360 50.92 4.07 -0.05
CA ASP A 360 51.98 4.75 -0.79
C ASP A 360 53.23 4.95 0.08
N GLY A 361 54.40 4.79 -0.52
CA GLY A 361 55.69 4.79 0.18
C GLY A 361 56.02 3.51 0.99
N LEU A 362 55.08 2.56 1.14
CA LEU A 362 55.35 1.26 1.76
C LEU A 362 55.90 0.25 0.75
N SER A 363 56.73 -0.68 1.22
CA SER A 363 57.08 -1.85 0.42
C SER A 363 55.82 -2.69 0.15
N ARG A 364 55.79 -3.45 -0.95
CA ARG A 364 54.65 -4.33 -1.26
C ARG A 364 54.31 -5.28 -0.11
N GLU A 365 55.32 -5.73 0.63
CA GLU A 365 55.15 -6.61 1.78
C GLU A 365 54.53 -5.86 2.98
N ASP A 366 55.01 -4.66 3.28
CA ASP A 366 54.45 -3.82 4.36
C ASP A 366 53.01 -3.37 4.07
N ALA A 367 52.71 -3.05 2.80
CA ALA A 367 51.38 -2.70 2.33
C ALA A 367 50.37 -3.84 2.55
N GLU A 368 50.76 -5.05 2.15
CA GLU A 368 49.93 -6.24 2.33
C GLU A 368 49.81 -6.64 3.81
N GLN A 369 50.85 -6.41 4.61
CA GLN A 369 50.80 -6.59 6.06
C GLN A 369 49.83 -5.62 6.74
N GLN A 370 49.78 -4.35 6.31
CA GLN A 370 48.82 -3.37 6.84
C GLN A 370 47.38 -3.74 6.50
N LYS A 371 47.11 -4.23 5.28
CA LYS A 371 45.78 -4.74 4.90
C LYS A 371 45.36 -5.93 5.76
N LEU A 372 46.30 -6.84 6.07
CA LEU A 372 46.06 -7.97 6.95
C LEU A 372 45.73 -7.51 8.40
N VAL A 373 46.40 -6.47 8.91
CA VAL A 373 46.06 -5.85 10.21
C VAL A 373 44.63 -5.35 10.25
N ALA A 374 44.24 -4.61 9.21
CA ALA A 374 42.90 -4.04 9.12
C ALA A 374 41.85 -5.17 9.15
N LEU A 375 42.04 -6.23 8.37
CA LEU A 375 41.17 -7.41 8.39
C LEU A 375 41.13 -8.09 9.77
N SER A 376 42.27 -8.18 10.46
CA SER A 376 42.34 -8.74 11.81
C SER A 376 41.51 -7.93 12.81
N LEU A 377 41.59 -6.59 12.75
CA LEU A 377 40.80 -5.69 13.60
C LEU A 377 39.30 -5.85 13.33
N ASN A 378 38.89 -5.92 12.07
CA ASN A 378 37.50 -6.16 11.68
C ASN A 378 37.00 -7.51 12.18
N VAL A 379 37.79 -8.59 12.06
CA VAL A 379 37.47 -9.91 12.62
C VAL A 379 37.34 -9.86 14.14
N LYS A 380 38.24 -9.16 14.85
CA LYS A 380 38.16 -9.00 16.31
C LYS A 380 36.89 -8.27 16.74
N GLN A 381 36.52 -7.18 16.05
CA GLN A 381 35.28 -6.44 16.31
C GLN A 381 34.04 -7.34 16.08
N VAL A 382 33.95 -7.99 14.91
CA VAL A 382 32.81 -8.88 14.60
C VAL A 382 32.75 -10.06 15.58
N LYS A 383 33.88 -10.66 15.93
CA LYS A 383 33.94 -11.76 16.90
C LYS A 383 33.39 -11.35 18.27
N ARG A 384 33.74 -10.15 18.75
CA ARG A 384 33.20 -9.60 20.01
C ARG A 384 31.69 -9.46 19.93
N TYR A 385 31.18 -8.85 18.87
CA TYR A 385 29.75 -8.69 18.66
C TYR A 385 29.01 -10.02 18.65
N LEU A 386 29.49 -11.00 17.87
CA LEU A 386 28.88 -12.33 17.78
C LEU A 386 28.84 -13.06 19.12
N HIS A 387 29.92 -12.96 19.90
CA HIS A 387 30.00 -13.58 21.22
C HIS A 387 28.96 -13.01 22.17
N ASP A 388 28.88 -11.68 22.25
CA ASP A 388 27.97 -11.00 23.17
C ASP A 388 26.52 -11.19 22.73
N TYR A 389 26.24 -11.16 21.43
CA TYR A 389 24.93 -11.49 20.87
C TYR A 389 24.48 -12.90 21.29
N LYS A 390 25.37 -13.91 21.18
CA LYS A 390 25.10 -15.28 21.63
C LYS A 390 24.88 -15.36 23.14
N SER A 391 25.64 -14.60 23.94
CA SER A 391 25.56 -14.59 25.41
C SER A 391 24.21 -14.10 25.93
N LEU A 392 23.51 -13.25 25.17
CA LEU A 392 22.14 -12.79 25.47
C LEU A 392 21.06 -13.85 25.23
N GLY A 393 21.45 -15.09 24.93
CA GLY A 393 20.54 -16.19 24.64
C GLY A 393 20.13 -16.28 23.17
N ASN A 394 20.80 -15.54 22.27
CA ASN A 394 20.53 -15.64 20.85
C ASN A 394 21.19 -16.87 20.24
N GLU A 395 20.38 -17.75 19.65
CA GLU A 395 20.87 -18.87 18.85
C GLU A 395 21.33 -18.44 17.44
N PHE A 396 22.41 -19.06 16.97
CA PHE A 396 22.91 -19.04 15.59
C PHE A 396 22.73 -20.42 14.93
N PRO A 397 22.56 -20.51 13.60
CA PRO A 397 22.52 -21.78 12.87
C PRO A 397 23.73 -22.64 13.22
N HIS A 398 23.49 -23.86 13.71
CA HIS A 398 24.54 -24.74 14.22
C HIS A 398 25.64 -24.97 13.17
N ASP A 399 25.27 -25.21 11.91
CA ASP A 399 26.21 -25.50 10.83
C ASP A 399 27.13 -24.30 10.50
N LEU A 400 26.57 -23.08 10.48
CA LEU A 400 27.34 -21.86 10.22
C LEU A 400 28.20 -21.49 11.42
N TRP A 401 27.67 -21.62 12.64
CA TRP A 401 28.42 -21.39 13.87
C TRP A 401 29.62 -22.35 13.99
N GLN A 402 29.42 -23.63 13.69
CA GLN A 402 30.49 -24.62 13.71
C GLN A 402 31.60 -24.28 12.70
N ARG A 403 31.24 -23.80 11.50
CA ARG A 403 32.23 -23.33 10.51
C ARG A 403 33.00 -22.10 11.01
N ILE A 404 32.31 -21.15 11.67
CA ILE A 404 32.95 -20.01 12.35
C ILE A 404 33.94 -20.49 13.41
N GLU A 405 33.58 -21.48 14.23
CA GLU A 405 34.48 -22.07 15.24
C GLU A 405 35.70 -22.77 14.62
N VAL A 406 35.53 -23.43 13.47
CA VAL A 406 36.64 -24.03 12.71
C VAL A 406 37.59 -22.94 12.21
N LEU A 407 37.07 -21.86 11.62
CA LEU A 407 37.88 -20.73 11.17
C LEU A 407 38.59 -20.05 12.36
N GLN A 408 37.92 -19.88 13.50
CA GLN A 408 38.54 -19.36 14.72
C GLN A 408 39.66 -20.27 15.24
N SER A 409 39.46 -21.58 15.18
CA SER A 409 40.48 -22.56 15.57
C SER A 409 41.68 -22.49 14.63
N GLN A 410 41.46 -22.32 13.32
CA GLN A 410 42.53 -22.11 12.34
C GLN A 410 43.28 -20.79 12.54
N MET A 411 42.59 -19.73 12.97
CA MET A 411 43.22 -18.46 13.35
C MET A 411 44.07 -18.57 14.63
N LEU A 412 43.70 -19.48 15.54
CA LEU A 412 44.45 -19.76 16.77
C LEU A 412 45.62 -20.75 16.56
N LEU A 413 45.46 -21.70 15.64
CA LEU A 413 46.39 -22.82 15.45
C LEU A 413 46.92 -22.84 14.01
N GLY A 414 48.22 -22.56 13.84
CA GLY A 414 48.91 -22.67 12.55
C GLY A 414 48.70 -21.49 11.60
N PHE A 415 48.04 -20.41 12.03
CA PHE A 415 47.81 -19.20 11.22
C PHE A 415 49.12 -18.57 10.71
N GLU A 416 50.16 -18.53 11.55
CA GLU A 416 51.51 -18.05 11.18
C GLU A 416 52.21 -18.89 10.11
N GLN A 417 51.80 -20.15 9.93
CA GLN A 417 52.40 -21.06 8.94
C GLN A 417 51.82 -20.83 7.55
N LEU A 418 50.67 -20.17 7.45
CA LEU A 418 49.99 -19.83 6.20
C LEU A 418 50.70 -18.67 5.50
N SER A 419 50.64 -18.65 4.17
CA SER A 419 51.04 -17.47 3.40
C SER A 419 50.12 -16.29 3.70
N LEU A 420 50.60 -15.06 3.52
CA LEU A 420 49.81 -13.85 3.78
C LEU A 420 48.50 -13.82 2.95
N ARG A 421 48.52 -14.35 1.73
CA ARG A 421 47.32 -14.49 0.89
C ARG A 421 46.28 -15.46 1.50
N GLU A 422 46.73 -16.57 2.08
CA GLU A 422 45.86 -17.53 2.74
C GLU A 422 45.29 -16.97 4.05
N GLN A 423 46.09 -16.22 4.81
CA GLN A 423 45.62 -15.53 6.03
C GLN A 423 44.50 -14.54 5.72
N LYS A 424 44.67 -13.70 4.69
CA LYS A 424 43.62 -12.77 4.23
C LYS A 424 42.36 -13.49 3.78
N LYS A 425 42.50 -14.63 3.10
CA LYS A 425 41.37 -15.48 2.69
C LYS A 425 40.59 -15.98 3.91
N VAL A 426 41.26 -16.47 4.94
CA VAL A 426 40.62 -16.95 6.18
C VAL A 426 39.85 -15.84 6.91
N TYR A 427 40.43 -14.63 7.03
CA TYR A 427 39.71 -13.49 7.61
C TYR A 427 38.52 -13.04 6.75
N SER A 428 38.68 -12.98 5.44
CA SER A 428 37.60 -12.62 4.52
C SER A 428 36.45 -13.64 4.57
N GLU A 429 36.77 -14.93 4.61
CA GLU A 429 35.80 -16.01 4.72
C GLU A 429 35.06 -15.96 6.06
N TYR A 430 35.75 -15.67 7.16
CA TYR A 430 35.12 -15.47 8.47
C TYR A 430 34.10 -14.34 8.46
N LEU A 431 34.48 -13.16 7.94
CA LEU A 431 33.59 -11.99 7.89
C LEU A 431 32.38 -12.25 7.00
N THR A 432 32.60 -12.92 5.86
CA THR A 432 31.52 -13.28 4.93
C THR A 432 30.55 -14.27 5.58
N LEU A 433 31.06 -15.28 6.28
CA LEU A 433 30.26 -16.26 7.00
C LEU A 433 29.51 -15.66 8.20
N ALA A 434 30.15 -14.76 8.95
CA ALA A 434 29.54 -14.01 10.05
C ALA A 434 28.34 -13.18 9.58
N ARG A 435 28.50 -12.46 8.46
CA ARG A 435 27.41 -11.69 7.84
C ARG A 435 26.25 -12.61 7.43
N MET A 436 26.52 -13.65 6.62
CA MET A 436 25.49 -14.59 6.18
C MET A 436 24.74 -15.24 7.36
N MET A 437 25.47 -15.57 8.42
CA MET A 437 24.87 -16.15 9.64
C MET A 437 23.97 -15.15 10.37
N CYS A 438 24.35 -13.87 10.45
CA CYS A 438 23.51 -12.83 11.05
C CYS A 438 22.28 -12.50 10.19
N GLU A 439 22.42 -12.48 8.86
CA GLU A 439 21.30 -12.34 7.92
C GLU A 439 20.22 -13.39 8.17
N GLU A 440 20.63 -14.64 8.38
CA GLU A 440 19.69 -15.75 8.66
C GLU A 440 19.03 -15.62 10.05
N VAL A 441 19.76 -15.13 11.05
CA VAL A 441 19.27 -15.01 12.44
C VAL A 441 18.39 -13.79 12.68
N TRP A 442 18.60 -12.69 11.99
CA TRP A 442 17.77 -11.49 12.17
C TRP A 442 16.38 -11.61 11.52
N ALA A 443 16.09 -12.78 10.92
CA ALA A 443 14.74 -13.27 10.62
C ALA A 443 14.19 -14.24 11.71
N LYS A 444 14.31 -13.88 13.00
CA LYS A 444 13.94 -14.71 14.17
C LYS A 444 12.47 -14.70 14.61
N PHE A 445 11.61 -15.52 14.01
CA PHE A 445 10.16 -15.51 14.30
C PHE A 445 9.78 -16.03 15.71
N SER A 446 8.88 -15.33 16.43
CA SER A 446 8.29 -15.82 17.68
C SER A 446 7.16 -16.82 17.38
N VAL A 447 7.52 -18.10 17.32
CA VAL A 447 6.59 -19.18 16.92
C VAL A 447 5.40 -19.30 17.89
N SER A 448 5.61 -19.02 19.18
CA SER A 448 4.55 -19.07 20.20
C SER A 448 3.50 -17.97 19.97
N GLU A 449 3.94 -16.74 19.72
CA GLU A 449 3.05 -15.61 19.41
C GLU A 449 2.31 -15.84 18.10
N ILE A 450 3.04 -16.19 17.03
CA ILE A 450 2.46 -16.52 15.73
C ILE A 450 1.37 -17.59 15.87
N SER A 451 1.67 -18.69 16.57
CA SER A 451 0.71 -19.79 16.75
C SER A 451 -0.50 -19.36 17.56
N SER A 452 -0.30 -18.55 18.61
CA SER A 452 -1.40 -18.03 19.44
C SER A 452 -2.30 -17.04 18.69
N GLY A 453 -1.71 -16.19 17.83
CA GLY A 453 -2.44 -15.25 16.97
C GLY A 453 -3.25 -15.97 15.90
N LEU A 454 -2.65 -16.94 15.21
CA LEU A 454 -3.35 -17.81 14.24
C LEU A 454 -4.50 -18.58 14.90
N LEU A 455 -4.29 -19.12 16.11
CA LEU A 455 -5.32 -19.83 16.87
C LEU A 455 -6.50 -18.90 17.17
N LEU A 456 -6.24 -17.68 17.67
CA LEU A 456 -7.27 -16.71 17.97
C LEU A 456 -8.06 -16.32 16.71
N MET A 457 -7.36 -15.98 15.62
CA MET A 457 -7.98 -15.67 14.33
C MET A 457 -8.89 -16.83 13.85
N PHE A 458 -8.40 -18.07 13.91
CA PHE A 458 -9.16 -19.25 13.51
C PHE A 458 -10.46 -19.43 14.32
N ILE A 459 -10.39 -19.27 15.64
CA ILE A 459 -11.57 -19.35 16.52
C ILE A 459 -12.58 -18.24 16.20
N ILE A 460 -12.11 -17.02 15.92
CA ILE A 460 -12.98 -15.90 15.54
C ILE A 460 -13.64 -16.11 14.17
N LEU A 461 -12.94 -16.74 13.21
CA LEU A 461 -13.55 -17.13 11.94
C LEU A 461 -14.66 -18.18 12.14
N ILE A 462 -14.44 -19.16 13.02
CA ILE A 462 -15.48 -20.14 13.39
C ILE A 462 -16.68 -19.43 14.03
N LEU A 463 -16.43 -18.56 15.00
CA LEU A 463 -17.49 -17.79 15.66
C LEU A 463 -18.30 -16.96 14.66
N THR A 464 -17.62 -16.24 13.77
CA THR A 464 -18.25 -15.42 12.73
C THR A 464 -19.06 -16.28 11.76
N SER A 465 -18.55 -17.46 11.37
CA SER A 465 -19.26 -18.42 10.53
C SER A 465 -20.53 -18.97 11.20
N ILE A 466 -20.44 -19.34 12.49
CA ILE A 466 -21.59 -19.79 13.29
C ILE A 466 -22.66 -18.69 13.34
N ILE A 467 -22.28 -17.46 13.65
CA ILE A 467 -23.23 -16.32 13.74
C ILE A 467 -23.87 -16.02 12.38
N THR A 468 -23.10 -16.12 11.29
CA THR A 468 -23.56 -15.81 9.93
C THR A 468 -24.56 -16.85 9.40
N HIS A 469 -24.31 -18.13 9.67
CA HIS A 469 -25.06 -19.23 9.04
C HIS A 469 -26.09 -19.90 9.95
N CYS A 470 -25.96 -19.82 11.28
CA CYS A 470 -26.98 -20.33 12.20
C CYS A 470 -28.11 -19.31 12.39
N LYS A 471 -29.39 -19.77 12.40
CA LYS A 471 -30.50 -18.87 12.77
C LYS A 471 -30.41 -18.51 14.24
N PHE A 472 -30.47 -17.22 14.50
CA PHE A 472 -30.49 -16.66 15.83
C PHE A 472 -31.92 -16.67 16.39
N ILE A 473 -32.12 -17.19 17.60
CA ILE A 473 -33.43 -17.06 18.27
C ILE A 473 -33.62 -15.59 18.68
N LEU A 474 -34.52 -14.88 17.99
CA LEU A 474 -34.75 -13.42 18.08
C LEU A 474 -34.85 -12.88 19.53
N LYS A 475 -35.46 -13.65 20.45
CA LYS A 475 -35.60 -13.27 21.87
C LYS A 475 -34.30 -13.24 22.69
N LYS A 476 -33.19 -13.84 22.20
CA LYS A 476 -31.88 -13.89 22.89
C LYS A 476 -30.82 -12.98 22.26
N LYS A 477 -31.10 -12.30 21.13
CA LYS A 477 -30.13 -11.47 20.35
C LYS A 477 -29.42 -10.45 21.22
N ILE A 478 -30.19 -9.61 21.90
CA ILE A 478 -29.68 -8.51 22.72
C ILE A 478 -28.79 -9.01 23.87
N ALA A 479 -29.15 -10.13 24.51
CA ALA A 479 -28.41 -10.66 25.65
C ALA A 479 -27.03 -11.18 25.24
N ILE A 480 -26.95 -11.88 24.11
CA ILE A 480 -25.69 -12.43 23.59
C ILE A 480 -24.81 -11.31 23.04
N MET A 481 -25.41 -10.30 22.40
CA MET A 481 -24.70 -9.10 21.95
C MET A 481 -24.00 -8.36 23.09
N LYS A 482 -24.71 -8.12 24.21
CA LYS A 482 -24.11 -7.49 25.40
C LYS A 482 -22.96 -8.33 25.99
N LYS A 483 -23.11 -9.66 25.99
CA LYS A 483 -22.06 -10.58 26.45
C LYS A 483 -20.86 -10.65 25.50
N LEU A 484 -21.07 -10.52 24.19
CA LEU A 484 -19.98 -10.44 23.21
C LEU A 484 -19.21 -9.13 23.37
N LEU A 485 -19.90 -8.01 23.59
CA LEU A 485 -19.24 -6.74 23.90
C LEU A 485 -18.40 -6.84 25.19
N TYR A 486 -18.96 -7.44 26.25
CA TYR A 486 -18.20 -7.69 27.49
C TYR A 486 -16.96 -8.57 27.23
N LEU A 487 -17.09 -9.62 26.42
CA LEU A 487 -15.98 -10.47 26.01
C LEU A 487 -14.88 -9.64 25.30
N THR A 488 -15.25 -8.80 24.34
CA THR A 488 -14.30 -7.94 23.63
C THR A 488 -13.58 -6.99 24.59
N VAL A 489 -14.30 -6.37 25.54
CA VAL A 489 -13.68 -5.51 26.56
C VAL A 489 -12.72 -6.29 27.46
N VAL A 490 -13.09 -7.49 27.90
CA VAL A 490 -12.23 -8.35 28.73
C VAL A 490 -10.96 -8.74 27.97
N VAL A 491 -11.09 -9.19 26.72
CA VAL A 491 -9.93 -9.57 25.89
C VAL A 491 -9.00 -8.37 25.71
N ASN A 492 -9.51 -7.19 25.33
CA ASN A 492 -8.68 -5.99 25.18
C ASN A 492 -8.05 -5.56 26.51
N GLY A 493 -8.79 -5.62 27.63
CA GLY A 493 -8.27 -5.31 28.95
C GLY A 493 -7.09 -6.21 29.36
N LEU A 494 -7.09 -7.48 28.96
CA LEU A 494 -5.97 -8.39 29.20
C LEU A 494 -4.68 -7.92 28.49
N PHE A 495 -4.78 -7.42 27.26
CA PHE A 495 -3.64 -6.90 26.51
C PHE A 495 -3.11 -5.57 27.04
N VAL A 496 -3.97 -4.73 27.63
CA VAL A 496 -3.55 -3.46 28.25
C VAL A 496 -2.87 -3.69 29.61
N LEU A 497 -3.37 -4.64 30.41
CA LEU A 497 -2.93 -4.81 31.80
C LEU A 497 -1.71 -5.71 31.99
N ILE A 498 -1.38 -6.58 31.02
CA ILE A 498 -0.31 -7.60 31.17
C ILE A 498 0.63 -7.58 29.95
N PRO A 499 1.56 -6.62 29.84
CA PRO A 499 2.37 -6.47 28.63
C PRO A 499 3.49 -7.50 28.46
N TYR A 500 3.77 -8.34 29.47
CA TYR A 500 5.02 -9.12 29.53
C TYR A 500 4.97 -10.51 28.85
N ASN A 501 3.79 -11.02 28.41
CA ASN A 501 3.71 -12.30 27.70
C ASN A 501 2.54 -12.37 26.70
N ILE A 502 2.76 -11.82 25.51
CA ILE A 502 1.75 -11.69 24.45
C ILE A 502 1.24 -13.05 23.96
N ALA A 503 2.11 -14.06 23.85
CA ALA A 503 1.70 -15.41 23.45
C ALA A 503 0.72 -16.05 24.45
N ALA A 504 1.00 -15.93 25.76
CA ALA A 504 0.12 -16.45 26.79
C ALA A 504 -1.24 -15.74 26.78
N LEU A 505 -1.24 -14.42 26.57
CA LEU A 505 -2.48 -13.65 26.41
C LEU A 505 -3.31 -14.11 25.20
N GLY A 506 -2.66 -14.38 24.06
CA GLY A 506 -3.34 -14.93 22.88
C GLY A 506 -4.01 -16.28 23.16
N CYS A 507 -3.34 -17.17 23.88
CA CYS A 507 -3.90 -18.46 24.31
C CYS A 507 -5.06 -18.28 25.30
N ILE A 508 -4.93 -17.39 26.28
CA ILE A 508 -6.01 -17.09 27.25
C ILE A 508 -7.22 -16.49 26.52
N ALA A 509 -7.02 -15.52 25.63
CA ALA A 509 -8.08 -14.95 24.82
C ALA A 509 -8.80 -16.03 23.98
N SER A 510 -8.03 -16.90 23.32
CA SER A 510 -8.55 -18.05 22.56
C SER A 510 -9.40 -18.98 23.44
N MET A 511 -8.95 -19.27 24.67
CA MET A 511 -9.68 -20.07 25.63
C MET A 511 -10.99 -19.39 26.06
N ILE A 512 -10.95 -18.09 26.39
CA ILE A 512 -12.15 -17.33 26.81
C ILE A 512 -13.18 -17.31 25.68
N VAL A 513 -12.77 -17.06 24.43
CA VAL A 513 -13.66 -17.07 23.26
C VAL A 513 -14.23 -18.47 23.04
N THR A 514 -13.42 -19.52 23.15
CA THR A 514 -13.89 -20.91 23.00
C THR A 514 -14.91 -21.30 24.07
N LEU A 515 -14.65 -20.93 25.33
CA LEU A 515 -15.59 -21.12 26.43
C LEU A 515 -16.89 -20.33 26.19
N TRP A 516 -16.78 -19.10 25.68
CA TRP A 516 -17.94 -18.30 25.31
C TRP A 516 -18.79 -19.01 24.26
N ILE A 517 -18.18 -19.57 23.20
CA ILE A 517 -18.88 -20.37 22.18
C ILE A 517 -19.56 -21.57 22.82
N TYR A 518 -18.85 -22.31 23.68
CA TYR A 518 -19.38 -23.49 24.36
C TYR A 518 -20.59 -23.18 25.23
N PHE A 519 -20.51 -22.17 26.10
CA PHE A 519 -21.60 -21.80 27.02
C PHE A 519 -22.81 -21.19 26.31
N HIS A 520 -22.62 -20.66 25.10
CA HIS A 520 -23.69 -20.06 24.31
C HIS A 520 -24.16 -20.94 23.15
N ARG A 521 -23.66 -22.19 23.05
CA ARG A 521 -24.04 -23.12 21.97
C ARG A 521 -25.56 -23.32 21.85
N ASP A 522 -26.28 -23.36 22.97
CA ASP A 522 -27.73 -23.59 23.00
C ASP A 522 -28.53 -22.38 22.51
N ALA A 523 -27.88 -21.22 22.30
CA ALA A 523 -28.48 -20.08 21.63
C ALA A 523 -28.44 -20.20 20.10
N PHE A 524 -27.58 -21.08 19.57
CA PHE A 524 -27.45 -21.36 18.15
C PHE A 524 -28.19 -22.67 17.85
N THR A 525 -29.35 -22.58 17.21
CA THR A 525 -30.00 -23.79 16.68
C THR A 525 -29.29 -24.20 15.40
N THR A 526 -28.89 -25.48 15.29
CA THR A 526 -28.41 -26.09 14.06
C THR A 526 -29.53 -26.08 13.02
N VAL A 527 -29.60 -25.00 12.26
CA VAL A 527 -30.30 -25.04 10.98
C VAL A 527 -29.41 -25.85 10.06
N HIS A 528 -29.91 -26.95 9.51
CA HIS A 528 -29.27 -27.56 8.35
C HIS A 528 -29.10 -26.48 7.29
N CYS A 529 -27.87 -25.97 7.15
CA CYS A 529 -27.53 -25.00 6.13
C CYS A 529 -27.68 -25.71 4.79
N LYS A 530 -28.85 -25.56 4.16
CA LYS A 530 -29.07 -26.03 2.80
C LYS A 530 -28.29 -25.11 1.87
N PHE A 531 -27.00 -25.35 1.72
CA PHE A 531 -26.21 -24.73 0.67
C PHE A 531 -26.82 -25.13 -0.68
N SER A 532 -27.11 -24.15 -1.52
CA SER A 532 -27.44 -24.45 -2.91
C SER A 532 -26.19 -24.99 -3.62
N LYS A 533 -26.37 -25.72 -4.72
CA LYS A 533 -25.22 -26.21 -5.52
C LYS A 533 -24.30 -25.05 -5.94
N SER A 534 -24.86 -23.89 -6.28
CA SER A 534 -24.09 -22.68 -6.60
C SER A 534 -23.31 -22.13 -5.41
N ASP A 535 -23.87 -22.19 -4.20
CA ASP A 535 -23.17 -21.70 -3.01
C ASP A 535 -22.02 -22.64 -2.61
N SER A 536 -22.20 -23.96 -2.73
CA SER A 536 -21.13 -24.94 -2.50
C SER A 536 -19.97 -24.77 -3.48
N ILE A 537 -20.25 -24.52 -4.76
CA ILE A 537 -19.20 -24.26 -5.75
C ILE A 537 -18.52 -22.92 -5.47
N SER A 538 -19.27 -21.88 -5.11
CA SER A 538 -18.70 -20.56 -4.75
C SER A 538 -17.77 -20.68 -3.55
N LEU A 539 -18.15 -21.47 -2.53
CA LEU A 539 -17.29 -21.78 -1.39
C LEU A 539 -16.00 -22.50 -1.82
N LEU A 540 -16.09 -23.50 -2.70
CA LEU A 540 -14.92 -24.20 -3.22
C LEU A 540 -13.96 -23.23 -3.96
N LEU A 541 -14.49 -22.34 -4.81
CA LEU A 541 -13.69 -21.36 -5.53
C LEU A 541 -12.97 -20.38 -4.60
N VAL A 542 -13.65 -19.90 -3.55
CA VAL A 542 -13.03 -19.05 -2.53
C VAL A 542 -11.94 -19.80 -1.77
N LEU A 543 -12.17 -21.06 -1.40
CA LEU A 543 -11.16 -21.87 -0.72
C LEU A 543 -9.92 -22.09 -1.59
N LEU A 544 -10.10 -22.37 -2.89
CA LEU A 544 -8.99 -22.49 -3.84
C LEU A 544 -8.22 -21.19 -4.00
N LEU A 545 -8.91 -20.03 -4.05
CA LEU A 545 -8.28 -18.72 -4.04
C LEU A 545 -7.40 -18.54 -2.79
N CYS A 546 -7.94 -18.84 -1.61
CA CYS A 546 -7.22 -18.66 -0.35
C CYS A 546 -6.01 -19.61 -0.23
N LEU A 547 -6.16 -20.88 -0.63
CA LEU A 547 -5.08 -21.87 -0.69
C LEU A 547 -3.98 -21.48 -1.67
N GLY A 548 -4.29 -20.66 -2.67
CA GLY A 548 -3.31 -20.09 -3.58
C GLY A 548 -2.19 -19.32 -2.87
N SER A 549 -2.47 -18.72 -1.71
CA SER A 549 -1.49 -17.93 -0.92
C SER A 549 -0.23 -18.71 -0.54
N PHE A 550 -0.25 -20.05 -0.54
CA PHE A 550 0.92 -20.90 -0.30
C PHE A 550 1.87 -21.04 -1.50
N SER A 551 1.50 -20.52 -2.66
CA SER A 551 2.26 -20.62 -3.90
C SER A 551 2.79 -19.26 -4.32
N ASN A 552 4.11 -19.16 -4.50
CA ASN A 552 4.75 -17.95 -5.01
C ASN A 552 4.23 -17.59 -6.42
N SER A 553 4.09 -18.57 -7.31
CA SER A 553 3.58 -18.34 -8.67
C SER A 553 2.12 -17.88 -8.66
N TYR A 554 1.30 -18.36 -7.72
CA TYR A 554 -0.04 -17.84 -7.52
C TYR A 554 -0.02 -16.37 -7.09
N VAL A 555 0.75 -16.01 -6.05
CA VAL A 555 0.78 -14.63 -5.52
C VAL A 555 1.27 -13.65 -6.60
N ILE A 556 2.24 -14.07 -7.43
CA ILE A 556 2.71 -13.27 -8.57
C ILE A 556 1.62 -13.09 -9.64
N MET A 557 0.74 -14.09 -9.84
CA MET A 557 -0.28 -14.11 -10.90
C MET A 557 -1.72 -13.89 -10.39
N GLU A 558 -1.87 -13.39 -9.17
CA GLU A 558 -3.16 -13.32 -8.48
C GLU A 558 -4.19 -12.49 -9.26
N ASN A 559 -3.75 -11.41 -9.92
CA ASN A 559 -4.56 -10.60 -10.83
C ASN A 559 -5.26 -11.43 -11.92
N TYR A 560 -4.54 -12.35 -12.58
CA TYR A 560 -5.10 -13.24 -13.60
C TYR A 560 -6.03 -14.29 -12.99
N VAL A 561 -5.65 -14.85 -11.83
CA VAL A 561 -6.43 -15.91 -11.17
C VAL A 561 -7.76 -15.37 -10.64
N VAL A 562 -7.76 -14.20 -10.00
CA VAL A 562 -8.98 -13.53 -9.52
C VAL A 562 -9.91 -13.19 -10.68
N ALA A 563 -9.38 -12.65 -11.78
CA ALA A 563 -10.17 -12.36 -12.99
C ALA A 563 -10.82 -13.64 -13.54
N PHE A 564 -10.08 -14.75 -13.61
CA PHE A 564 -10.61 -16.04 -14.06
C PHE A 564 -11.69 -16.60 -13.12
N ILE A 565 -11.47 -16.54 -11.80
CA ILE A 565 -12.41 -17.05 -10.79
C ILE A 565 -13.69 -16.19 -10.75
N LEU A 566 -13.58 -14.87 -10.90
CA LEU A 566 -14.72 -13.96 -11.00
C LEU A 566 -15.63 -14.34 -12.18
N LEU A 567 -15.05 -14.49 -13.38
CA LEU A 567 -15.79 -14.88 -14.58
C LEU A 567 -16.41 -16.27 -14.44
N SER A 568 -15.68 -17.23 -13.86
CA SER A 568 -16.17 -18.58 -13.60
C SER A 568 -17.36 -18.58 -12.62
N SER A 569 -17.27 -17.79 -11.55
CA SER A 569 -18.33 -17.65 -10.54
C SER A 569 -19.62 -17.10 -11.14
N LEU A 570 -19.53 -16.13 -12.05
CA LEU A 570 -20.68 -15.56 -12.76
C LEU A 570 -21.32 -16.56 -13.74
N ILE A 571 -20.52 -17.36 -14.45
CA ILE A 571 -21.03 -18.44 -15.30
C ILE A 571 -21.82 -19.45 -14.46
N ILE A 572 -21.35 -19.81 -13.27
CA ILE A 572 -22.04 -20.74 -12.38
C ILE A 572 -23.39 -20.19 -11.91
N GLN A 573 -23.48 -18.89 -11.63
CA GLN A 573 -24.76 -18.24 -11.28
C GLN A 573 -25.79 -18.29 -12.43
N LEU A 574 -25.35 -18.43 -13.68
CA LEU A 574 -26.22 -18.55 -14.85
C LEU A 574 -26.79 -19.98 -15.03
N VAL A 575 -26.12 -21.01 -14.53
CA VAL A 575 -26.50 -22.42 -14.73
C VAL A 575 -27.94 -22.73 -14.27
N PRO A 576 -28.40 -22.29 -13.07
CA PRO A 576 -29.79 -22.51 -12.63
C PRO A 576 -30.83 -21.85 -13.53
N LEU A 577 -30.51 -20.71 -14.16
CA LEU A 577 -31.39 -20.00 -15.09
C LEU A 577 -31.59 -20.79 -16.38
N LEU A 578 -30.58 -21.54 -16.81
CA LEU A 578 -30.63 -22.38 -18.02
C LEU A 578 -31.26 -23.76 -17.75
N GLN A 579 -31.06 -24.35 -16.57
CA GLN A 579 -31.51 -25.72 -16.25
C GLN A 579 -33.03 -25.85 -16.02
N LYS A 580 -33.69 -24.83 -15.45
CA LYS A 580 -35.13 -24.91 -15.08
C LYS A 580 -36.08 -24.94 -16.29
N HIS A 581 -35.57 -24.73 -17.50
CA HIS A 581 -36.31 -24.77 -18.76
C HIS A 581 -36.25 -26.12 -19.51
N LYS A 582 -35.60 -27.16 -18.95
CA LYS A 582 -35.75 -28.54 -19.44
C LYS A 582 -37.18 -29.05 -19.18
N LYS A 583 -38.11 -28.75 -20.08
CA LYS A 583 -39.31 -29.59 -20.27
C LYS A 583 -38.82 -31.00 -20.64
N LYS A 584 -39.44 -32.01 -20.04
CA LYS A 584 -39.18 -33.44 -20.27
C LYS A 584 -39.07 -33.74 -21.78
N GLY A 585 -37.93 -34.28 -22.22
CA GLY A 585 -37.86 -35.08 -23.45
C GLY A 585 -37.35 -34.43 -24.75
N VAL A 586 -36.39 -33.50 -24.73
CA VAL A 586 -35.73 -33.05 -25.98
C VAL A 586 -34.22 -33.32 -25.94
N SER A 587 -33.72 -34.06 -26.94
CA SER A 587 -32.30 -34.40 -27.08
C SER A 587 -31.46 -33.18 -27.46
N MET A 588 -30.22 -33.16 -26.97
CA MET A 588 -29.36 -31.97 -26.85
C MET A 588 -28.70 -31.49 -28.17
N PHE A 589 -28.93 -32.15 -29.32
CA PHE A 589 -28.06 -32.01 -30.51
C PHE A 589 -28.77 -31.64 -31.84
N SER A 590 -29.90 -30.91 -31.83
CA SER A 590 -30.50 -30.41 -33.07
C SER A 590 -30.46 -28.89 -33.17
N VAL A 591 -29.62 -28.38 -34.07
CA VAL A 591 -29.40 -26.94 -34.37
C VAL A 591 -30.70 -26.26 -34.85
N LYS A 592 -31.66 -27.01 -35.39
CA LYS A 592 -32.96 -26.48 -35.86
C LYS A 592 -33.91 -26.04 -34.74
N ASN A 593 -33.67 -26.42 -33.48
CA ASN A 593 -34.55 -26.10 -32.34
C ASN A 593 -34.03 -24.98 -31.42
N ILE A 594 -32.93 -24.29 -31.79
CA ILE A 594 -32.34 -23.19 -30.99
C ILE A 594 -33.31 -22.01 -30.79
N LYS A 595 -34.30 -21.83 -31.69
CA LYS A 595 -35.29 -20.75 -31.59
C LYS A 595 -36.37 -20.93 -30.50
N LEU A 596 -36.46 -22.07 -29.80
CA LEU A 596 -37.65 -22.41 -29.00
C LEU A 596 -37.49 -22.40 -27.45
N VAL A 597 -36.36 -21.96 -26.86
CA VAL A 597 -36.17 -22.13 -25.38
C VAL A 597 -35.57 -20.93 -24.63
N LEU A 598 -35.33 -19.78 -25.27
CA LEU A 598 -34.68 -18.64 -24.59
C LEU A 598 -35.69 -17.55 -24.19
N ASN A 599 -35.99 -17.46 -22.89
CA ASN A 599 -36.74 -16.34 -22.29
C ASN A 599 -35.91 -15.04 -22.36
N PHE A 600 -36.55 -13.88 -22.41
CA PHE A 600 -35.92 -12.55 -22.44
C PHE A 600 -34.81 -12.41 -21.38
N ASN A 601 -35.07 -12.83 -20.13
CA ASN A 601 -34.09 -12.76 -19.04
C ASN A 601 -32.86 -13.64 -19.28
N SER A 602 -33.03 -14.83 -19.89
CA SER A 602 -31.91 -15.72 -20.22
C SER A 602 -31.01 -15.13 -21.32
N VAL A 603 -31.62 -14.53 -22.35
CA VAL A 603 -30.87 -13.83 -23.42
C VAL A 603 -30.13 -12.62 -22.85
N LEU A 604 -30.82 -11.81 -22.05
CA LEU A 604 -30.24 -10.63 -21.40
C LEU A 604 -29.03 -11.02 -20.54
N CYS A 605 -29.14 -12.07 -19.71
CA CYS A 605 -28.01 -12.53 -18.91
C CYS A 605 -26.79 -12.95 -19.75
N VAL A 606 -26.99 -13.57 -20.93
CA VAL A 606 -25.86 -13.91 -21.82
C VAL A 606 -25.18 -12.65 -22.35
N PHE A 607 -25.95 -11.63 -22.75
CA PHE A 607 -25.37 -10.33 -23.15
C PHE A 607 -24.64 -9.63 -22.00
N LEU A 608 -25.21 -9.64 -20.80
CA LEU A 608 -24.56 -9.11 -19.60
C LEU A 608 -23.25 -9.86 -19.29
N MET A 609 -23.22 -11.19 -19.44
CA MET A 609 -22.00 -11.97 -19.27
C MET A 609 -20.91 -11.63 -20.28
N LEU A 610 -21.27 -11.43 -21.56
CA LEU A 610 -20.32 -10.98 -22.58
C LEU A 610 -19.78 -9.58 -22.26
N ALA A 611 -20.63 -8.70 -21.74
CA ALA A 611 -20.21 -7.37 -21.29
C ALA A 611 -19.23 -7.45 -20.11
N VAL A 612 -19.49 -8.31 -19.10
CA VAL A 612 -18.53 -8.53 -18.00
C VAL A 612 -17.22 -9.08 -18.53
N PHE A 613 -17.26 -10.10 -19.39
CA PHE A 613 -16.05 -10.68 -19.97
C PHE A 613 -15.21 -9.64 -20.71
N LEU A 614 -15.85 -8.81 -21.55
CA LEU A 614 -15.18 -7.72 -22.24
C LEU A 614 -14.60 -6.71 -21.24
N SER A 615 -15.35 -6.31 -20.21
CA SER A 615 -14.87 -5.35 -19.22
C SER A 615 -13.69 -5.85 -18.40
N VAL A 616 -13.71 -7.11 -17.94
CA VAL A 616 -12.60 -7.73 -17.20
C VAL A 616 -11.38 -7.91 -18.10
N ARG A 617 -11.56 -8.13 -19.40
CA ARG A 617 -10.45 -8.20 -20.36
C ARG A 617 -9.86 -6.82 -20.66
N LEU A 618 -10.69 -5.79 -20.80
CA LEU A 618 -10.22 -4.41 -20.99
C LEU A 618 -9.51 -3.88 -19.74
N SER A 619 -9.87 -4.37 -18.54
CA SER A 619 -9.22 -3.92 -17.31
C SER A 619 -7.76 -4.36 -17.20
N SER A 620 -7.34 -5.41 -17.93
CA SER A 620 -5.94 -5.85 -17.92
C SER A 620 -4.97 -4.87 -18.57
N TRP A 621 -5.45 -3.89 -19.35
CA TRP A 621 -4.60 -2.81 -19.85
C TRP A 621 -4.09 -1.89 -18.74
N PHE A 622 -4.79 -1.82 -17.61
CA PHE A 622 -4.45 -0.96 -16.48
C PHE A 622 -3.61 -1.68 -15.41
N TRP A 623 -3.30 -2.96 -15.61
CA TRP A 623 -2.48 -3.71 -14.65
C TRP A 623 -1.03 -3.23 -14.73
N LYS A 624 -0.42 -2.93 -13.57
CA LYS A 624 1.02 -2.68 -13.48
C LYS A 624 1.75 -4.02 -13.59
N CYS A 625 2.95 -4.04 -14.17
CA CYS A 625 3.77 -5.26 -14.18
C CYS A 625 4.47 -5.41 -12.84
N ARG A 626 4.53 -6.64 -12.32
CA ARG A 626 5.45 -6.96 -11.22
C ARG A 626 6.85 -7.22 -11.76
N GLU A 627 7.86 -6.97 -10.94
CA GLU A 627 9.26 -7.27 -11.28
C GLU A 627 9.50 -8.75 -11.60
N GLU A 628 8.81 -9.67 -10.90
CA GLU A 628 8.94 -11.10 -11.15
C GLU A 628 8.33 -11.52 -12.50
N GLN A 629 7.55 -10.64 -13.15
CA GLN A 629 6.93 -10.88 -14.45
C GLN A 629 7.81 -10.32 -15.57
N THR A 630 8.96 -10.96 -15.82
CA THR A 630 9.93 -10.52 -16.84
C THR A 630 9.38 -10.42 -18.27
N TRP A 631 8.30 -11.15 -18.56
CA TRP A 631 7.59 -11.11 -19.85
C TRP A 631 6.54 -9.99 -19.94
N CYS A 632 6.21 -9.34 -18.82
CA CYS A 632 5.21 -8.27 -18.78
C CYS A 632 5.85 -6.96 -19.24
N ILE A 633 5.18 -6.28 -20.17
CA ILE A 633 5.65 -5.01 -20.72
C ILE A 633 4.95 -3.88 -19.96
N PRO A 634 5.68 -3.00 -19.24
CA PRO A 634 5.08 -1.89 -18.51
C PRO A 634 4.27 -0.99 -19.45
N ASN A 635 3.04 -0.68 -19.05
CA ASN A 635 2.18 0.22 -19.80
C ASN A 635 2.44 1.69 -19.40
N GLN A 636 2.36 2.60 -20.38
CA GLN A 636 2.56 4.03 -20.22
C GLN A 636 1.46 4.72 -19.37
N ILE A 637 0.38 4.01 -19.03
CA ILE A 637 -0.73 4.51 -18.20
C ILE A 637 -0.27 4.91 -16.79
N HIS A 638 0.76 4.25 -16.26
CA HIS A 638 1.27 4.51 -14.91
C HIS A 638 2.39 5.54 -14.87
N ILE A 639 2.88 6.00 -16.03
CA ILE A 639 3.89 7.07 -16.13
C ILE A 639 3.22 8.43 -15.87
N PRO A 640 3.83 9.37 -15.14
CA PRO A 640 3.29 10.72 -14.98
C PRO A 640 3.01 11.42 -16.32
N MET A 641 1.99 12.28 -16.38
CA MET A 641 1.55 12.90 -17.65
C MET A 641 2.67 13.73 -18.31
N THR A 642 3.53 14.37 -17.52
CA THR A 642 4.69 15.12 -18.01
C THR A 642 5.70 14.25 -18.75
N GLY A 643 5.89 13.00 -18.31
CA GLY A 643 6.80 12.03 -18.91
C GLY A 643 6.31 11.39 -20.22
N LEU A 644 5.06 11.67 -20.63
CA LEU A 644 4.51 11.14 -21.86
C LEU A 644 4.82 12.03 -23.08
N PRO A 645 4.96 11.44 -24.28
CA PRO A 645 5.01 12.20 -25.52
C PRO A 645 3.77 13.09 -25.69
N GLN A 646 3.95 14.28 -26.28
CA GLN A 646 2.90 15.30 -26.36
C GLN A 646 1.58 14.81 -26.99
N GLU A 647 1.65 13.96 -28.02
CA GLU A 647 0.47 13.37 -28.67
C GLU A 647 -0.34 12.50 -27.71
N LEU A 648 0.35 11.68 -26.90
CA LEU A 648 -0.29 10.78 -25.93
C LEU A 648 -0.84 11.54 -24.72
N ARG A 649 -0.22 12.67 -24.32
CA ARG A 649 -0.73 13.50 -23.22
C ARG A 649 -2.15 13.99 -23.47
N ASN A 650 -2.40 14.55 -24.65
CA ASN A 650 -3.73 15.05 -25.01
C ASN A 650 -4.75 13.93 -25.02
N TRP A 651 -4.41 12.78 -25.62
CA TRP A 651 -5.32 11.64 -25.69
C TRP A 651 -5.66 11.11 -24.29
N ARG A 652 -4.66 10.96 -23.41
CA ARG A 652 -4.84 10.54 -22.01
C ARG A 652 -5.67 11.55 -21.21
N TYR A 653 -5.40 12.85 -21.35
CA TYR A 653 -6.16 13.89 -20.66
C TYR A 653 -7.64 13.88 -21.05
N PHE A 654 -7.96 13.88 -22.35
CA PHE A 654 -9.36 13.93 -22.80
C PHE A 654 -10.13 12.63 -22.53
N THR A 655 -9.49 11.47 -22.62
CA THR A 655 -10.12 10.19 -22.26
C THR A 655 -10.40 10.10 -20.76
N SER A 656 -9.47 10.57 -19.91
CA SER A 656 -9.65 10.64 -18.46
C SER A 656 -10.72 11.65 -18.07
N LEU A 657 -10.78 12.81 -18.72
CA LEU A 657 -11.82 13.81 -18.53
C LEU A 657 -13.20 13.27 -18.92
N PHE A 658 -13.31 12.56 -20.04
CA PHE A 658 -14.56 11.93 -20.45
C PHE A 658 -15.01 10.87 -19.44
N ALA A 659 -14.09 10.03 -18.97
CA ALA A 659 -14.35 9.05 -17.92
C ALA A 659 -14.84 9.72 -16.62
N LEU A 660 -14.19 10.81 -16.19
CA LEU A 660 -14.58 11.60 -15.03
C LEU A 660 -15.99 12.20 -15.16
N ILE A 661 -16.35 12.72 -16.35
CA ILE A 661 -17.70 13.22 -16.62
C ILE A 661 -18.72 12.09 -16.51
N LEU A 662 -18.42 10.90 -17.05
CA LEU A 662 -19.31 9.74 -16.95
C LEU A 662 -19.56 9.30 -15.50
N LEU A 663 -18.54 9.35 -14.65
CA LEU A 663 -18.64 9.00 -13.22
C LEU A 663 -19.69 9.85 -12.48
N VAL A 664 -19.86 11.11 -12.88
CA VAL A 664 -20.82 12.03 -12.25
C VAL A 664 -22.16 12.03 -12.98
N TRP A 665 -22.13 11.97 -14.32
CA TRP A 665 -23.33 12.08 -15.13
C TRP A 665 -24.24 10.85 -15.02
N LEU A 666 -23.68 9.64 -15.01
CA LEU A 666 -24.47 8.40 -14.96
C LEU A 666 -25.27 8.25 -13.65
N PRO A 667 -24.68 8.40 -12.45
CA PRO A 667 -25.45 8.34 -11.19
C PRO A 667 -26.53 9.42 -11.14
N ARG A 668 -26.24 10.65 -11.58
CA ARG A 668 -27.22 11.73 -11.62
C ARG A 668 -28.42 11.38 -12.52
N ARG A 669 -28.18 10.83 -13.72
CA ARG A 669 -29.24 10.40 -14.63
C ARG A 669 -30.07 9.27 -14.05
N TRP A 670 -29.44 8.29 -13.42
CA TRP A 670 -30.13 7.22 -12.69
C TRP A 670 -31.05 7.78 -11.60
N LEU A 671 -30.55 8.65 -10.73
CA LEU A 671 -31.32 9.20 -9.62
C LEU A 671 -32.46 10.13 -10.07
N LEU A 672 -32.30 10.83 -11.20
CA LEU A 672 -33.38 11.58 -11.86
C LEU A 672 -34.48 10.64 -12.38
N MET A 673 -34.11 9.53 -13.03
CA MET A 673 -35.08 8.53 -13.49
C MET A 673 -35.85 7.89 -12.34
N CYS A 674 -35.21 7.66 -11.20
CA CYS A 674 -35.85 7.13 -10.00
C CYS A 674 -36.75 8.16 -9.27
N GLY A 675 -36.66 9.45 -9.64
CA GLY A 675 -37.46 10.52 -9.05
C GLY A 675 -36.89 11.13 -7.77
N ASN A 676 -35.66 10.77 -7.37
CA ASN A 676 -35.00 11.27 -6.15
C ASN A 676 -34.48 12.72 -6.30
N MET A 677 -34.13 13.12 -7.52
CA MET A 677 -33.42 14.37 -7.82
C MET A 677 -34.34 15.54 -8.24
N ASN A 678 -35.65 15.41 -8.05
CA ASN A 678 -36.65 16.38 -8.50
C ASN A 678 -37.07 17.40 -7.42
N GLY A 679 -36.54 17.28 -6.20
CA GLY A 679 -36.94 18.12 -5.07
C GLY A 679 -36.04 19.34 -4.79
N SER A 680 -36.53 20.23 -3.93
CA SER A 680 -35.84 21.43 -3.45
C SER A 680 -35.07 21.21 -2.13
N ARG A 681 -34.95 19.95 -1.66
CA ARG A 681 -34.17 19.63 -0.47
C ARG A 681 -32.70 20.00 -0.70
N LEU A 682 -32.03 20.50 0.35
CA LEU A 682 -30.67 21.02 0.25
C LEU A 682 -29.68 19.97 -0.28
N GLY A 683 -29.80 18.71 0.15
CA GLY A 683 -28.98 17.60 -0.37
C GLY A 683 -29.14 17.38 -1.88
N VAL A 684 -30.35 17.54 -2.43
CA VAL A 684 -30.61 17.40 -3.88
C VAL A 684 -30.01 18.57 -4.65
N MET A 685 -30.15 19.79 -4.13
CA MET A 685 -29.57 20.99 -4.75
C MET A 685 -28.04 20.90 -4.79
N LEU A 686 -27.41 20.54 -3.67
CA LEU A 686 -25.96 20.43 -3.57
C LEU A 686 -25.41 19.31 -4.47
N PHE A 687 -26.08 18.16 -4.59
CA PHE A 687 -25.63 17.11 -5.51
C PHE A 687 -25.69 17.53 -6.99
N ASN A 688 -26.58 18.45 -7.36
CA ASN A 688 -26.62 18.96 -8.72
C ASN A 688 -25.46 19.93 -9.03
N CYS A 689 -24.80 20.48 -8.00
CA CYS A 689 -23.73 21.47 -8.14
C CYS A 689 -22.35 20.92 -7.76
N VAL A 690 -22.20 20.34 -6.56
CA VAL A 690 -20.91 19.93 -5.97
C VAL A 690 -20.14 18.97 -6.88
N PRO A 691 -20.68 17.84 -7.34
CA PRO A 691 -19.97 16.94 -8.25
C PRO A 691 -19.49 17.62 -9.55
N VAL A 692 -20.29 18.53 -10.12
CA VAL A 692 -19.93 19.25 -11.35
C VAL A 692 -18.77 20.21 -11.10
N VAL A 693 -18.81 20.96 -9.99
CA VAL A 693 -17.73 21.84 -9.57
C VAL A 693 -16.44 21.04 -9.32
N CYS A 694 -16.55 19.87 -8.66
CA CYS A 694 -15.39 19.02 -8.42
C CYS A 694 -14.75 18.53 -9.73
N VAL A 695 -15.54 18.15 -10.73
CA VAL A 695 -15.02 17.74 -12.05
C VAL A 695 -14.19 18.85 -12.69
N VAL A 696 -14.65 20.11 -12.60
CA VAL A 696 -13.91 21.26 -13.14
C VAL A 696 -12.58 21.45 -12.42
N PHE A 697 -12.57 21.36 -11.09
CA PHE A 697 -11.33 21.49 -10.31
C PHE A 697 -10.35 20.32 -10.54
N ILE A 698 -10.83 19.09 -10.71
CA ILE A 698 -9.96 17.94 -11.06
C ILE A 698 -9.38 18.13 -12.47
N ALA A 699 -10.21 18.53 -13.44
CA ALA A 699 -9.74 18.81 -14.79
C ALA A 699 -8.66 19.91 -14.79
N ALA A 700 -8.88 20.99 -14.04
CA ALA A 700 -7.88 22.04 -13.86
C ALA A 700 -6.60 21.51 -13.20
N HIS A 701 -6.71 20.69 -12.15
CA HIS A 701 -5.56 20.07 -11.49
C HIS A 701 -4.71 19.23 -12.47
N TRP A 702 -5.33 18.33 -13.23
CA TRP A 702 -4.62 17.51 -14.22
C TRP A 702 -4.02 18.36 -15.36
N ALA A 703 -4.71 19.41 -15.80
CA ALA A 703 -4.20 20.32 -16.81
C ALA A 703 -2.96 21.09 -16.32
N LEU A 704 -2.98 21.54 -15.05
CA LEU A 704 -1.84 22.21 -14.43
C LEU A 704 -0.65 21.25 -14.24
N GLN A 705 -0.90 19.99 -13.86
CA GLN A 705 0.14 18.96 -13.79
C GLN A 705 0.78 18.66 -15.15
N ALA A 706 0.02 18.79 -16.25
CA ALA A 706 0.52 18.59 -17.61
C ALA A 706 1.40 19.74 -18.12
N ALA A 707 1.39 20.90 -17.45
CA ALA A 707 2.10 22.09 -17.91
C ALA A 707 3.63 21.96 -17.74
N PRO A 708 4.43 22.37 -18.74
CA PRO A 708 5.89 22.33 -18.64
C PRO A 708 6.43 23.32 -17.59
N ALA A 709 7.33 22.85 -16.73
CA ALA A 709 7.87 23.61 -15.59
C ALA A 709 8.70 24.86 -15.98
N HIS A 710 9.23 24.91 -17.20
CA HIS A 710 10.24 25.89 -17.65
C HIS A 710 9.76 27.35 -17.73
N HIS A 711 8.48 27.69 -17.52
CA HIS A 711 7.97 29.04 -17.79
C HIS A 711 7.28 29.79 -16.63
N ASN A 712 7.03 29.19 -15.45
CA ASN A 712 6.54 29.94 -14.29
C ASN A 712 6.57 29.09 -13.00
N SER A 713 7.52 29.35 -12.10
CA SER A 713 7.56 28.75 -10.75
C SER A 713 6.27 28.98 -9.97
N ASN A 714 5.63 30.14 -10.16
CA ASN A 714 4.37 30.52 -9.51
C ASN A 714 3.19 29.57 -9.81
N ILE A 715 3.18 28.86 -10.95
CA ILE A 715 2.05 27.98 -11.31
C ILE A 715 1.99 26.74 -10.40
N ASN A 716 3.15 26.22 -9.98
CA ASN A 716 3.22 25.03 -9.12
C ASN A 716 2.57 25.29 -7.75
N ASP A 717 2.67 26.52 -7.22
CA ASP A 717 2.03 26.90 -5.96
C ASP A 717 0.51 26.86 -6.03
N TYR A 718 -0.08 27.00 -7.23
CA TYR A 718 -1.54 26.97 -7.39
C TYR A 718 -2.11 25.57 -7.66
N VAL A 719 -1.27 24.58 -8.01
CA VAL A 719 -1.68 23.19 -8.32
C VAL A 719 -2.39 22.52 -7.14
N VAL A 720 -2.12 22.97 -5.91
CA VAL A 720 -2.63 22.38 -4.67
C VAL A 720 -4.04 22.85 -4.28
N PHE A 721 -4.51 24.00 -4.78
CA PHE A 721 -5.82 24.55 -4.38
C PHE A 721 -7.02 23.74 -4.92
N PRO A 722 -7.06 23.30 -6.19
CA PRO A 722 -8.21 22.54 -6.68
C PRO A 722 -8.51 21.26 -5.88
N PRO A 723 -7.52 20.41 -5.53
CA PRO A 723 -7.78 19.27 -4.65
C PRO A 723 -8.28 19.65 -3.25
N ARG A 724 -7.73 20.71 -2.63
CA ARG A 724 -8.18 21.21 -1.32
C ARG A 724 -9.64 21.62 -1.31
N ILE A 725 -10.07 22.34 -2.35
CA ILE A 725 -11.48 22.74 -2.53
C ILE A 725 -12.36 21.50 -2.67
N ASN A 726 -11.92 20.51 -3.45
CA ASN A 726 -12.65 19.26 -3.59
C ASN A 726 -12.79 18.51 -2.26
N TYR A 727 -11.72 18.35 -1.49
CA TYR A 727 -11.80 17.73 -0.15
C TYR A 727 -12.82 18.45 0.74
N ALA A 728 -12.80 19.78 0.78
CA ALA A 728 -13.74 20.56 1.59
C ALA A 728 -15.20 20.40 1.12
N LEU A 729 -15.47 20.53 -0.19
CA LEU A 729 -16.82 20.42 -0.75
C LEU A 729 -17.42 19.01 -0.56
N THR A 730 -16.60 17.98 -0.79
CA THR A 730 -17.01 16.59 -0.67
C THR A 730 -17.28 16.20 0.79
N LEU A 731 -16.41 16.61 1.73
CA LEU A 731 -16.61 16.39 3.16
C LEU A 731 -17.85 17.10 3.69
N MET A 732 -18.05 18.37 3.31
CA MET A 732 -19.24 19.14 3.67
C MET A 732 -20.52 18.45 3.16
N TYR A 733 -20.51 17.94 1.93
CA TYR A 733 -21.66 17.25 1.35
C TYR A 733 -21.96 15.91 2.05
N ILE A 734 -20.93 15.12 2.38
CA ILE A 734 -21.10 13.86 3.14
C ILE A 734 -21.68 14.14 4.53
N ALA A 735 -21.15 15.16 5.24
CA ALA A 735 -21.67 15.56 6.54
C ALA A 735 -23.13 15.99 6.47
N LEU A 736 -23.51 16.74 5.44
CA LEU A 736 -24.90 17.16 5.22
C LEU A 736 -25.83 15.98 4.94
N LEU A 737 -25.42 15.02 4.09
CA LEU A 737 -26.21 13.81 3.84
C LEU A 737 -26.36 12.93 5.07
N TYR A 738 -25.38 12.94 5.99
CA TYR A 738 -25.52 12.24 7.25
C TYR A 738 -26.62 12.86 8.14
N ILE A 739 -26.70 14.20 8.14
CA ILE A 739 -27.72 14.95 8.89
C ILE A 739 -29.09 14.77 8.23
N GLU A 740 -29.21 15.03 6.92
CA GLU A 740 -30.44 14.94 6.12
C GLU A 740 -30.32 13.91 4.97
N PRO A 741 -30.44 12.60 5.27
CA PRO A 741 -30.18 11.56 4.28
C PRO A 741 -31.27 11.38 3.22
N LEU A 742 -32.50 11.85 3.44
CA LEU A 742 -33.63 11.49 2.58
C LEU A 742 -33.69 12.32 1.29
N LEU A 743 -33.45 11.65 0.16
CA LEU A 743 -33.54 12.21 -1.20
C LEU A 743 -34.88 11.85 -1.88
N ILE A 744 -36.00 12.15 -1.21
CA ILE A 744 -37.35 11.94 -1.75
C ILE A 744 -38.00 13.30 -2.08
N TYR A 745 -38.90 13.30 -3.07
CA TYR A 745 -39.61 14.52 -3.49
C TYR A 745 -41.10 14.43 -3.15
N GLU A 746 -41.53 15.28 -2.22
CA GLU A 746 -42.93 15.40 -1.79
C GLU A 746 -43.64 16.49 -2.60
N VAL A 747 -44.74 16.14 -3.26
CA VAL A 747 -45.63 17.09 -3.90
C VAL A 747 -46.76 17.42 -2.91
N PRO A 748 -46.85 18.66 -2.41
CA PRO A 748 -47.91 19.04 -1.48
C PRO A 748 -49.28 18.92 -2.17
N PRO A 749 -50.32 18.45 -1.46
CA PRO A 749 -51.66 18.38 -2.01
C PRO A 749 -52.14 19.77 -2.42
N SER A 750 -52.66 19.89 -3.64
CA SER A 750 -53.14 21.16 -4.20
C SER A 750 -54.23 21.76 -3.31
N LYS A 751 -53.92 22.81 -2.55
CA LYS A 751 -54.93 23.69 -1.94
C LYS A 751 -55.54 24.60 -3.02
N THR A 752 -56.24 24.03 -4.00
CA THR A 752 -57.10 24.80 -4.90
C THR A 752 -58.53 24.80 -4.40
N LYS A 753 -58.76 25.54 -3.31
CA LYS A 753 -59.99 26.32 -3.16
C LYS A 753 -59.59 27.78 -3.28
N THR A 754 -59.46 28.26 -4.51
CA THR A 754 -59.42 29.69 -4.80
C THR A 754 -60.34 29.94 -5.98
N SER A 755 -61.27 30.86 -5.74
CA SER A 755 -62.45 31.24 -6.51
C SER A 755 -62.19 31.46 -8.00
N ILE A 756 -63.10 30.93 -8.82
CA ILE A 756 -63.18 31.05 -10.28
C ILE A 756 -63.71 32.44 -10.68
N GLN A 757 -63.08 33.53 -10.23
CA GLN A 757 -63.60 34.88 -10.52
C GLN A 757 -62.55 35.91 -10.97
N SER A 758 -61.40 35.49 -11.52
CA SER A 758 -60.41 36.46 -12.04
C SER A 758 -59.66 36.02 -13.31
N VAL A 759 -60.25 35.14 -14.13
CA VAL A 759 -59.58 34.64 -15.35
C VAL A 759 -60.52 34.73 -16.55
N MET A 760 -60.83 35.97 -16.97
CA MET A 760 -61.55 36.22 -18.23
C MET A 760 -60.79 37.07 -19.26
N ASP A 761 -59.54 37.50 -19.02
CA ASP A 761 -58.92 38.53 -19.87
C ASP A 761 -57.52 38.20 -20.47
N ASN A 762 -57.15 36.95 -20.82
CA ASN A 762 -55.93 36.76 -21.63
C ASN A 762 -55.82 35.45 -22.46
N PRO A 763 -55.49 35.50 -23.77
CA PRO A 763 -55.35 34.30 -24.63
C PRO A 763 -54.05 33.48 -24.45
N SER A 764 -53.15 33.83 -23.52
CA SER A 764 -51.88 33.12 -23.29
C SER A 764 -52.01 31.83 -22.45
N VAL A 765 -53.23 31.36 -22.19
CA VAL A 765 -53.56 30.29 -21.21
C VAL A 765 -53.77 28.91 -21.86
N LEU A 766 -53.43 28.74 -23.14
CA LEU A 766 -53.63 27.47 -23.85
C LEU A 766 -52.80 26.30 -23.28
N ILE A 767 -51.55 26.56 -22.86
CA ILE A 767 -50.66 25.55 -22.28
C ILE A 767 -51.07 25.17 -20.84
N PRO A 768 -51.38 26.12 -19.93
CA PRO A 768 -51.96 25.79 -18.64
C PRO A 768 -53.29 25.04 -18.75
N GLN A 769 -54.14 25.36 -19.73
CA GLN A 769 -55.39 24.62 -19.97
C GLN A 769 -55.14 23.20 -20.46
N LEU A 770 -54.21 22.95 -21.38
CA LEU A 770 -53.87 21.57 -21.78
C LEU A 770 -53.31 20.76 -20.60
N CYS A 771 -52.47 21.37 -19.76
CA CYS A 771 -51.94 20.75 -18.56
C CYS A 771 -53.05 20.46 -17.54
N LYS A 772 -54.00 21.39 -17.38
CA LYS A 772 -55.16 21.24 -16.49
C LYS A 772 -56.13 20.17 -16.98
N THR A 773 -56.38 20.10 -18.29
CA THR A 773 -57.23 19.07 -18.91
C THR A 773 -56.58 17.68 -18.89
N LEU A 774 -55.24 17.59 -18.97
CA LEU A 774 -54.49 16.34 -18.78
C LEU A 774 -54.53 15.88 -17.33
N VAL A 775 -54.40 16.81 -16.37
CA VAL A 775 -54.54 16.53 -14.94
C VAL A 775 -55.98 16.14 -14.58
N GLU A 776 -56.99 16.78 -15.17
CA GLU A 776 -58.40 16.42 -14.99
C GLU A 776 -58.74 15.06 -15.63
N LYS A 777 -58.26 14.75 -16.84
CA LYS A 777 -58.43 13.41 -17.43
C LYS A 777 -57.74 12.30 -16.64
N TYR A 778 -56.64 12.62 -15.94
CA TYR A 778 -55.98 11.68 -15.03
C TYR A 778 -56.74 11.52 -13.70
N ASN A 779 -57.34 12.60 -13.19
CA ASN A 779 -58.08 12.61 -11.92
C ASN A 779 -59.50 12.01 -12.02
N VAL A 780 -60.16 12.06 -13.18
CA VAL A 780 -61.52 11.51 -13.37
C VAL A 780 -61.55 9.97 -13.22
N GLY A 781 -60.42 9.29 -13.44
CA GLY A 781 -60.30 7.83 -13.23
C GLY A 781 -60.07 7.40 -11.77
N ASN A 782 -59.73 8.33 -10.87
CA ASN A 782 -59.28 8.00 -9.52
C ASN A 782 -59.98 8.90 -8.49
N LYS A 783 -61.26 8.61 -8.20
CA LYS A 783 -61.99 9.15 -7.03
C LYS A 783 -61.44 8.57 -5.71
N ARG A 784 -60.15 8.72 -5.43
CA ARG A 784 -59.56 8.49 -4.10
C ARG A 784 -59.05 9.81 -3.55
N SER A 785 -59.75 10.28 -2.51
CA SER A 785 -59.40 11.33 -1.53
C SER A 785 -58.30 12.34 -1.93
N SER A 786 -58.70 13.60 -2.13
CA SER A 786 -57.87 14.78 -2.39
C SER A 786 -56.83 15.16 -1.31
N ASN A 787 -56.58 14.29 -0.32
CA ASN A 787 -55.75 14.58 0.86
C ASN A 787 -54.47 13.74 0.95
N ILE A 788 -54.18 12.83 0.00
CA ILE A 788 -52.98 11.98 0.05
C ILE A 788 -51.83 12.67 -0.72
N PRO A 789 -50.69 12.99 -0.07
CA PRO A 789 -49.53 13.58 -0.75
C PRO A 789 -48.86 12.57 -1.69
N ILE A 790 -48.44 13.03 -2.87
CA ILE A 790 -47.70 12.22 -3.85
C ILE A 790 -46.20 12.33 -3.55
N VAL A 791 -45.50 11.20 -3.42
CA VAL A 791 -44.07 11.16 -3.10
C VAL A 791 -43.31 10.39 -4.17
N TYR A 792 -42.31 11.02 -4.77
CA TYR A 792 -41.40 10.41 -5.75
C TYR A 792 -40.09 9.96 -5.09
N GLY A 793 -39.45 8.92 -5.64
CA GLY A 793 -38.17 8.39 -5.16
C GLY A 793 -38.26 7.36 -4.03
N LEU A 794 -39.47 6.92 -3.63
CA LEU A 794 -39.65 5.95 -2.54
C LEU A 794 -39.08 4.56 -2.83
N ALA A 795 -39.11 4.11 -4.09
CA ALA A 795 -38.62 2.80 -4.48
C ALA A 795 -37.10 2.62 -4.29
N THR A 796 -36.37 3.74 -4.18
CA THR A 796 -34.90 3.86 -4.07
C THR A 796 -34.51 4.74 -2.89
N ALA A 797 -35.38 4.89 -1.88
CA ALA A 797 -35.18 5.83 -0.78
C ALA A 797 -33.91 5.55 0.06
N VAL A 798 -33.40 4.32 0.05
CA VAL A 798 -32.22 3.88 0.80
C VAL A 798 -30.98 3.80 -0.11
N SER A 799 -31.11 3.33 -1.35
CA SER A 799 -29.97 3.29 -2.30
C SER A 799 -29.60 4.65 -2.85
N ALA A 800 -30.54 5.59 -3.00
CA ALA A 800 -30.23 6.92 -3.55
C ALA A 800 -29.17 7.67 -2.73
N PRO A 801 -29.27 7.79 -1.39
CA PRO A 801 -28.25 8.45 -0.59
C PRO A 801 -26.90 7.72 -0.66
N LEU A 802 -26.90 6.37 -0.64
CA LEU A 802 -25.69 5.56 -0.81
C LEU A 802 -24.98 5.83 -2.14
N VAL A 803 -25.73 5.88 -3.25
CA VAL A 803 -25.21 6.18 -4.59
C VAL A 803 -24.66 7.61 -4.67
N THR A 804 -25.28 8.58 -3.98
CA THR A 804 -24.74 9.95 -3.95
C THR A 804 -23.44 10.07 -3.15
N VAL A 805 -23.33 9.42 -1.98
CA VAL A 805 -22.08 9.38 -1.21
C VAL A 805 -21.00 8.64 -1.99
N LEU A 806 -21.34 7.52 -2.62
CA LEU A 806 -20.45 6.78 -3.50
C LEU A 806 -19.88 7.68 -4.62
N THR A 807 -20.74 8.46 -5.30
CA THR A 807 -20.31 9.35 -6.38
C THR A 807 -19.26 10.35 -5.88
N VAL A 808 -19.45 10.87 -4.66
CA VAL A 808 -18.53 11.83 -4.04
C VAL A 808 -17.24 11.18 -3.56
N ILE A 809 -17.28 9.97 -3.00
CA ILE A 809 -16.09 9.18 -2.66
C ILE A 809 -15.27 8.86 -3.92
N LEU A 810 -15.93 8.47 -5.02
CA LEU A 810 -15.26 8.18 -6.30
C LEU A 810 -14.54 9.38 -6.90
N ILE A 811 -15.09 10.59 -6.75
CA ILE A 811 -14.43 11.84 -7.15
C ILE A 811 -13.09 11.98 -6.41
N ILE A 812 -13.07 11.73 -5.09
CA ILE A 812 -11.83 11.79 -4.29
C ILE A 812 -10.85 10.69 -4.73
N ILE A 813 -11.33 9.44 -4.84
CA ILE A 813 -10.49 8.30 -5.24
C ILE A 813 -9.82 8.57 -6.59
N VAL A 814 -10.57 9.03 -7.59
CA VAL A 814 -10.04 9.32 -8.93
C VAL A 814 -9.07 10.50 -8.92
N MET A 815 -9.34 11.52 -8.13
CA MET A 815 -8.43 12.65 -7.98
C MET A 815 -7.08 12.21 -7.40
N VAL A 816 -7.10 11.32 -6.41
CA VAL A 816 -5.88 10.81 -5.76
C VAL A 816 -5.17 9.74 -6.62
N ALA A 817 -5.92 8.85 -7.28
CA ALA A 817 -5.36 7.81 -8.15
C ALA A 817 -4.72 8.36 -9.43
N GLY A 818 -5.08 9.58 -9.82
CA GLY A 818 -4.55 10.24 -11.01
C GLY A 818 -5.34 9.94 -12.28
N ASP A 819 -5.02 10.71 -13.31
CA ASP A 819 -5.73 10.72 -14.58
C ASP A 819 -5.71 9.36 -15.28
N GLY A 820 -4.55 8.69 -15.36
CA GLY A 820 -4.36 7.44 -16.10
C GLY A 820 -5.23 6.27 -15.61
N VAL A 821 -5.56 6.24 -14.31
CA VAL A 821 -6.35 5.16 -13.69
C VAL A 821 -7.85 5.44 -13.75
N THR A 822 -8.28 6.68 -14.05
CA THR A 822 -9.70 7.08 -14.08
C THR A 822 -10.58 6.18 -14.97
N PRO A 823 -10.17 5.84 -16.22
CA PRO A 823 -10.97 4.96 -17.06
C PRO A 823 -11.10 3.54 -16.48
N ALA A 824 -10.09 3.06 -15.73
CA ALA A 824 -10.13 1.76 -15.06
C ALA A 824 -11.21 1.74 -13.96
N VAL A 825 -11.36 2.83 -13.21
CA VAL A 825 -12.40 2.98 -12.18
C VAL A 825 -13.79 2.94 -12.81
N VAL A 826 -14.01 3.62 -13.94
CA VAL A 826 -15.28 3.54 -14.70
C VAL A 826 -15.56 2.10 -15.12
N LEU A 827 -14.56 1.41 -15.66
CA LEU A 827 -14.68 0.03 -16.11
C LEU A 827 -15.01 -0.92 -14.96
N LEU A 828 -14.40 -0.73 -13.80
CA LEU A 828 -14.70 -1.47 -12.57
C LEU A 828 -16.15 -1.26 -12.11
N LEU A 829 -16.66 -0.03 -12.15
CA LEU A 829 -18.06 0.27 -11.82
C LEU A 829 -19.03 -0.34 -12.83
N VAL A 830 -18.72 -0.29 -14.13
CA VAL A 830 -19.52 -0.97 -15.16
C VAL A 830 -19.56 -2.47 -14.87
N THR A 831 -18.41 -3.08 -14.57
CA THR A 831 -18.31 -4.51 -14.21
C THR A 831 -19.19 -4.83 -12.99
N ALA A 832 -19.11 -4.02 -11.94
CA ALA A 832 -19.90 -4.18 -10.71
C ALA A 832 -21.41 -4.04 -10.95
N ILE A 833 -21.83 -3.03 -11.73
CA ILE A 833 -23.25 -2.81 -12.07
C ILE A 833 -23.80 -4.00 -12.87
N VAL A 834 -23.04 -4.50 -13.84
CA VAL A 834 -23.48 -5.65 -14.64
C VAL A 834 -23.57 -6.92 -13.77
N CYS A 835 -22.63 -7.12 -12.83
CA CYS A 835 -22.72 -8.20 -11.84
C CYS A 835 -23.96 -8.07 -10.95
N LEU A 836 -24.28 -6.86 -10.48
CA LEU A 836 -25.52 -6.60 -9.71
C LEU A 836 -26.77 -6.91 -10.55
N LEU A 837 -26.80 -6.57 -11.84
CA LEU A 837 -27.93 -6.90 -12.71
C LEU A 837 -28.13 -8.42 -12.86
N ILE A 838 -27.04 -9.18 -13.03
CA ILE A 838 -27.09 -10.65 -13.07
C ILE A 838 -27.63 -11.18 -11.74
N GLN A 839 -27.16 -10.65 -10.62
CA GLN A 839 -27.64 -11.00 -9.29
C GLN A 839 -29.14 -10.71 -9.15
N VAL A 840 -29.62 -9.53 -9.53
CA VAL A 840 -31.04 -9.15 -9.47
C VAL A 840 -31.91 -10.16 -10.22
N ILE A 841 -31.53 -10.52 -11.45
CA ILE A 841 -32.26 -11.51 -12.25
C ILE A 841 -32.24 -12.89 -11.57
N SER A 842 -31.09 -13.29 -11.04
CA SER A 842 -30.93 -14.56 -10.34
C SER A 842 -31.78 -14.65 -9.06
N SER A 843 -31.75 -13.60 -8.23
CA SER A 843 -32.54 -13.49 -6.99
C SER A 843 -34.03 -13.64 -7.26
N TRP A 844 -34.58 -12.87 -8.21
CA TRP A 844 -36.02 -12.96 -8.54
C TRP A 844 -36.41 -14.29 -9.18
N HIS A 845 -35.53 -14.90 -9.98
CA HIS A 845 -35.84 -16.17 -10.62
C HIS A 845 -35.80 -17.37 -9.66
N THR A 846 -34.96 -17.30 -8.61
CA THR A 846 -34.76 -18.38 -7.64
C THR A 846 -35.63 -18.26 -6.39
N ALA A 847 -36.05 -17.04 -6.04
CA ALA A 847 -36.88 -16.76 -4.86
C ALA A 847 -38.22 -17.51 -4.89
N GLN A 848 -38.61 -18.04 -3.71
CA GLN A 848 -39.92 -18.65 -3.46
C GLN A 848 -40.79 -17.78 -2.54
N SER A 849 -40.15 -16.90 -1.77
CA SER A 849 -40.77 -15.97 -0.84
C SER A 849 -40.11 -14.59 -0.93
N LEU A 850 -40.78 -13.56 -0.39
CA LEU A 850 -40.20 -12.21 -0.26
C LEU A 850 -38.91 -12.21 0.59
N SER A 851 -38.82 -13.11 1.58
CA SER A 851 -37.62 -13.28 2.40
C SER A 851 -36.40 -13.73 1.58
N ASP A 852 -36.60 -14.50 0.52
CA ASP A 852 -35.52 -14.97 -0.35
C ASP A 852 -35.00 -13.87 -1.29
N VAL A 853 -35.80 -12.82 -1.52
CA VAL A 853 -35.39 -11.65 -2.31
C VAL A 853 -34.62 -10.65 -1.43
N ILE A 854 -35.06 -10.43 -0.19
CA ILE A 854 -34.41 -9.51 0.76
C ILE A 854 -33.06 -10.07 1.22
N LYS A 855 -32.96 -11.37 1.49
CA LYS A 855 -31.70 -11.99 1.91
C LYS A 855 -30.85 -12.34 0.68
N PRO A 856 -29.65 -11.76 0.49
CA PRO A 856 -28.80 -12.08 -0.65
C PRO A 856 -28.25 -13.51 -0.56
N SER A 857 -27.91 -14.11 -1.69
CA SER A 857 -27.25 -15.43 -1.73
C SER A 857 -25.78 -15.33 -1.33
N TRP A 858 -25.22 -16.41 -0.81
CA TRP A 858 -23.78 -16.51 -0.52
C TRP A 858 -22.93 -16.21 -1.75
N SER A 859 -23.32 -16.80 -2.88
CA SER A 859 -22.70 -16.56 -4.20
C SER A 859 -22.66 -15.07 -4.61
N ALA A 860 -23.67 -14.26 -4.25
CA ALA A 860 -23.65 -12.83 -4.54
C ALA A 860 -22.57 -12.10 -3.72
N THR A 861 -22.47 -12.40 -2.43
CA THR A 861 -21.42 -11.85 -1.56
C THR A 861 -20.02 -12.26 -2.04
N CYS A 862 -19.83 -13.50 -2.50
CA CYS A 862 -18.56 -13.95 -3.09
C CYS A 862 -18.18 -13.15 -4.33
N VAL A 863 -19.13 -12.83 -5.23
CA VAL A 863 -18.84 -11.99 -6.40
C VAL A 863 -18.42 -10.58 -5.98
N TRP A 864 -19.09 -10.00 -4.98
CA TRP A 864 -18.72 -8.68 -4.45
C TRP A 864 -17.32 -8.67 -3.83
N PHE A 865 -16.97 -9.73 -3.09
CA PHE A 865 -15.62 -9.96 -2.58
C PHE A 865 -14.57 -10.07 -3.70
N MET A 866 -14.84 -10.87 -4.74
CA MET A 866 -13.93 -11.01 -5.88
C MET A 866 -13.77 -9.71 -6.66
N LEU A 867 -14.83 -8.89 -6.78
CA LEU A 867 -14.76 -7.57 -7.40
C LEU A 867 -13.87 -6.62 -6.59
N SER A 868 -13.89 -6.70 -5.25
CA SER A 868 -12.99 -5.94 -4.40
C SER A 868 -11.52 -6.27 -4.68
N ILE A 869 -11.18 -7.56 -4.83
CA ILE A 869 -9.81 -7.99 -5.13
C ILE A 869 -9.44 -7.64 -6.58
N HIS A 870 -10.36 -7.87 -7.54
CA HIS A 870 -10.12 -7.51 -8.94
C HIS A 870 -9.88 -6.01 -9.09
N GLY A 871 -10.62 -5.18 -8.35
CA GLY A 871 -10.49 -3.73 -8.34
C GLY A 871 -9.13 -3.24 -7.85
N PHE A 872 -8.52 -3.93 -6.89
CA PHE A 872 -7.17 -3.63 -6.42
C PHE A 872 -6.15 -3.72 -7.57
N TYR A 873 -6.16 -4.83 -8.32
CA TYR A 873 -5.27 -4.99 -9.47
C TYR A 873 -5.67 -4.13 -10.68
N SER A 874 -6.97 -3.95 -10.94
CA SER A 874 -7.45 -3.16 -12.08
C SER A 874 -7.12 -1.68 -11.94
N THR A 875 -6.86 -1.21 -10.72
CA THR A 875 -6.42 0.17 -10.44
C THR A 875 -4.89 0.33 -10.40
N GLY A 876 -4.13 -0.72 -10.77
CA GLY A 876 -2.68 -0.66 -10.90
C GLY A 876 -1.88 -1.11 -9.67
N HIS A 877 -2.54 -1.54 -8.60
CA HIS A 877 -1.87 -1.92 -7.35
C HIS A 877 -1.44 -3.39 -7.35
N HIS A 878 -0.36 -3.67 -6.62
CA HIS A 878 0.11 -5.03 -6.29
C HIS A 878 0.43 -5.13 -4.81
N SER A 879 0.54 -6.37 -4.33
CA SER A 879 0.98 -6.68 -2.97
C SER A 879 2.51 -6.63 -2.83
N THR A 880 3.13 -5.55 -3.29
CA THR A 880 4.57 -5.27 -3.18
C THR A 880 4.80 -3.80 -2.83
N PHE A 881 5.76 -3.49 -1.96
CA PHE A 881 6.03 -2.11 -1.54
C PHE A 881 6.44 -1.16 -2.67
N PRO A 882 7.27 -1.57 -3.65
CA PRO A 882 7.60 -0.71 -4.81
C PRO A 882 6.41 -0.37 -5.69
N SER A 883 5.27 -1.08 -5.54
CA SER A 883 4.06 -0.78 -6.29
C SER A 883 3.17 0.30 -5.65
N LEU A 884 3.52 0.80 -4.46
CA LEU A 884 2.81 1.89 -3.82
C LEU A 884 2.94 3.19 -4.62
N HIS A 885 1.82 3.86 -4.88
CA HIS A 885 1.83 5.15 -5.60
C HIS A 885 2.03 6.31 -4.62
N TRP A 886 3.28 6.61 -4.29
CA TRP A 886 3.64 7.67 -3.34
C TRP A 886 3.20 9.07 -3.77
N SER A 887 3.02 9.31 -5.07
CA SER A 887 2.47 10.55 -5.62
C SER A 887 1.10 10.93 -5.02
N ALA A 888 0.31 9.94 -4.56
CA ALA A 888 -0.96 10.14 -3.88
C ALA A 888 -0.83 11.01 -2.60
N ALA A 889 0.30 10.94 -1.89
CA ALA A 889 0.56 11.72 -0.69
C ALA A 889 0.50 13.23 -0.95
N PHE A 890 0.89 13.67 -2.16
CA PHE A 890 1.08 15.08 -2.50
C PHE A 890 -0.14 15.72 -3.17
N VAL A 891 -1.24 14.98 -3.36
CA VAL A 891 -2.44 15.51 -4.03
C VAL A 891 -3.11 16.56 -3.13
N GLY A 892 -2.91 17.83 -3.46
CA GLY A 892 -3.41 18.98 -2.69
C GLY A 892 -2.44 19.54 -1.65
N PHE A 893 -1.18 19.10 -1.65
CA PHE A 893 -0.18 19.50 -0.66
C PHE A 893 1.17 19.77 -1.33
N GLN A 894 1.95 20.71 -0.77
CA GLN A 894 3.26 21.10 -1.31
C GLN A 894 4.40 20.16 -0.88
N GLY A 895 4.13 19.16 -0.03
CA GLY A 895 5.14 18.22 0.45
C GLY A 895 5.87 18.63 1.73
N ASP A 896 5.64 19.84 2.24
CA ASP A 896 6.14 20.28 3.54
C ASP A 896 5.21 19.80 4.67
N TRP A 897 5.50 18.62 5.21
CA TRP A 897 4.73 17.97 6.28
C TRP A 897 5.44 18.22 7.61
N SER A 898 5.42 19.45 8.10
CA SER A 898 6.02 19.88 9.37
C SER A 898 5.58 18.98 10.57
N GLY A 899 6.28 17.86 10.78
CA GLY A 899 6.18 16.95 11.92
C GLY A 899 5.07 15.88 11.93
N SER A 900 4.26 15.66 10.87
CA SER A 900 3.24 14.60 10.89
C SER A 900 2.93 13.94 9.54
N ASN A 901 3.18 12.64 9.45
CA ASN A 901 2.97 11.81 8.26
C ASN A 901 1.56 11.19 8.15
N ILE A 902 0.60 11.63 8.98
CA ILE A 902 -0.75 11.05 9.03
C ILE A 902 -1.53 11.30 7.75
N ILE A 903 -1.51 12.53 7.22
CA ILE A 903 -2.23 12.90 6.00
C ILE A 903 -1.63 12.19 4.76
N PRO A 904 -0.30 12.20 4.54
CA PRO A 904 0.34 11.40 3.50
C PRO A 904 -0.06 9.93 3.55
N ALA A 905 0.07 9.29 4.71
CA ALA A 905 -0.26 7.88 4.90
C ALA A 905 -1.75 7.60 4.62
N PHE A 906 -2.64 8.50 5.04
CA PHE A 906 -4.06 8.39 4.73
C PHE A 906 -4.35 8.47 3.24
N LEU A 907 -3.73 9.39 2.50
CA LEU A 907 -3.94 9.54 1.05
C LEU A 907 -3.39 8.36 0.26
N VAL A 908 -2.18 7.88 0.60
CA VAL A 908 -1.61 6.66 0.01
C VAL A 908 -2.51 5.46 0.30
N GLY A 909 -2.95 5.29 1.56
CA GLY A 909 -3.88 4.23 1.94
C GLY A 909 -5.23 4.32 1.22
N LEU A 910 -5.78 5.53 1.06
CA LEU A 910 -7.02 5.79 0.32
C LEU A 910 -6.90 5.37 -1.15
N ASN A 911 -5.74 5.62 -1.77
CA ASN A 911 -5.47 5.18 -3.13
C ASN A 911 -5.30 3.65 -3.23
N THR A 912 -4.40 3.08 -2.41
CA THR A 912 -4.05 1.65 -2.43
C THR A 912 -5.25 0.74 -2.13
N PHE A 913 -6.09 1.12 -1.16
CA PHE A 913 -7.25 0.34 -0.74
C PHE A 913 -8.57 0.91 -1.28
N SER A 914 -8.53 1.72 -2.33
CA SER A 914 -9.69 2.37 -2.94
C SER A 914 -10.79 1.37 -3.32
N SER A 915 -10.44 0.19 -3.84
CA SER A 915 -11.37 -0.87 -4.18
C SER A 915 -12.06 -1.47 -2.94
N GLN A 916 -11.30 -1.79 -1.90
CA GLN A 916 -11.82 -2.30 -0.63
C GLN A 916 -12.78 -1.30 0.02
N ILE A 917 -12.44 0.00 -0.02
CA ILE A 917 -13.31 1.09 0.43
C ILE A 917 -14.58 1.12 -0.41
N LEU A 918 -14.47 1.12 -1.74
CA LEU A 918 -15.58 1.17 -2.68
C LEU A 918 -16.59 0.03 -2.44
N PHE A 919 -16.12 -1.22 -2.45
CA PHE A 919 -16.98 -2.40 -2.34
C PHE A 919 -17.46 -2.64 -0.90
N GLY A 920 -16.68 -2.28 0.12
CA GLY A 920 -17.13 -2.28 1.51
C GLY A 920 -18.23 -1.24 1.77
N PHE A 921 -18.12 -0.04 1.19
CA PHE A 921 -19.07 1.04 1.43
C PHE A 921 -20.40 0.77 0.69
N THR A 922 -20.31 0.16 -0.48
CA THR A 922 -21.47 -0.15 -1.34
C THR A 922 -22.08 -1.52 -1.09
N LEU A 923 -21.58 -2.28 -0.10
CA LEU A 923 -22.08 -3.60 0.26
C LEU A 923 -23.61 -3.67 0.47
N PRO A 924 -24.29 -2.68 1.10
CA PRO A 924 -25.74 -2.70 1.22
C PRO A 924 -26.49 -2.73 -0.12
N LEU A 925 -25.88 -2.27 -1.22
CA LEU A 925 -26.51 -2.34 -2.56
C LEU A 925 -26.77 -3.79 -3.01
N VAL A 926 -26.02 -4.76 -2.51
CA VAL A 926 -26.25 -6.19 -2.77
C VAL A 926 -27.63 -6.64 -2.22
N VAL A 927 -28.10 -6.02 -1.14
CA VAL A 927 -29.43 -6.23 -0.54
C VAL A 927 -30.50 -5.37 -1.24
N LEU A 928 -30.17 -4.12 -1.55
CA LEU A 928 -31.14 -3.13 -2.05
C LEU A 928 -31.44 -3.28 -3.54
N ALA A 929 -30.46 -3.67 -4.36
CA ALA A 929 -30.59 -3.71 -5.82
C ALA A 929 -31.75 -4.61 -6.31
N PRO A 930 -31.97 -5.83 -5.79
CA PRO A 930 -33.13 -6.63 -6.18
C PRO A 930 -34.47 -5.92 -5.97
N LEU A 931 -34.61 -5.14 -4.90
CA LEU A 931 -35.83 -4.39 -4.58
C LEU A 931 -36.00 -3.17 -5.50
N ALA A 932 -34.97 -2.33 -5.61
CA ALA A 932 -34.99 -1.12 -6.42
C ALA A 932 -35.12 -1.39 -7.92
N ILE A 933 -34.18 -2.17 -8.48
CA ILE A 933 -34.11 -2.45 -9.92
C ILE A 933 -35.30 -3.30 -10.35
N GLY A 934 -35.77 -4.21 -9.47
CA GLY A 934 -36.99 -4.97 -9.70
C GLY A 934 -38.20 -4.07 -9.95
N VAL A 935 -38.39 -3.02 -9.13
CA VAL A 935 -39.48 -2.06 -9.30
C VAL A 935 -39.34 -1.24 -10.57
N ILE A 936 -38.15 -0.69 -10.83
CA ILE A 936 -37.88 0.18 -11.99
C ILE A 936 -38.00 -0.59 -13.32
N PHE A 937 -37.56 -1.85 -13.34
CA PHE A 937 -37.63 -2.73 -14.51
C PHE A 937 -38.44 -4.00 -14.21
N PRO A 938 -39.79 -3.92 -14.23
CA PRO A 938 -40.66 -5.06 -13.87
C PRO A 938 -40.41 -6.33 -14.69
N LYS A 939 -39.98 -6.20 -15.95
CA LYS A 939 -39.65 -7.33 -16.83
C LYS A 939 -38.56 -8.25 -16.27
N LEU A 940 -37.65 -7.72 -15.44
CA LEU A 940 -36.58 -8.51 -14.82
C LEU A 940 -37.08 -9.45 -13.71
N ARG A 941 -38.21 -9.12 -13.07
CA ARG A 941 -38.82 -9.92 -11.98
C ARG A 941 -39.56 -11.17 -12.48
N GLY A 942 -40.19 -11.07 -13.65
CA GLY A 942 -41.13 -12.08 -14.15
C GLY A 942 -42.43 -12.18 -13.32
N ASN A 943 -43.31 -13.13 -13.65
CA ASN A 943 -44.69 -13.17 -13.15
C ASN A 943 -44.90 -14.06 -11.88
N ARG A 944 -43.86 -14.45 -11.15
CA ARG A 944 -43.97 -15.51 -10.11
C ARG A 944 -44.47 -15.02 -8.74
N LEU A 945 -44.24 -13.76 -8.41
CA LEU A 945 -44.51 -13.17 -7.08
C LEU A 945 -45.20 -11.81 -7.27
N GLU A 946 -46.34 -11.74 -7.98
CA GLU A 946 -47.08 -10.48 -8.11
C GLU A 946 -47.98 -10.25 -6.88
N SER A 947 -47.58 -9.33 -5.99
CA SER A 947 -48.44 -8.75 -4.93
C SER A 947 -48.36 -7.22 -4.97
N GLU A 948 -49.36 -6.51 -4.42
CA GLU A 948 -49.31 -5.04 -4.32
C GLU A 948 -48.12 -4.55 -3.50
N ASP A 949 -47.67 -5.32 -2.50
CA ASP A 949 -46.55 -4.98 -1.63
C ASP A 949 -45.22 -4.88 -2.42
N ILE A 950 -45.05 -5.71 -3.46
CA ILE A 950 -43.81 -5.78 -4.26
C ILE A 950 -43.61 -4.54 -5.15
N ARG A 951 -44.63 -3.67 -5.29
CA ARG A 951 -44.50 -2.38 -5.99
C ARG A 951 -43.84 -1.29 -5.14
N ARG A 952 -43.64 -1.52 -3.83
CA ARG A 952 -43.09 -0.55 -2.87
C ARG A 952 -41.55 -0.44 -2.89
N GLY A 953 -40.85 -1.38 -3.53
CA GLY A 953 -39.38 -1.32 -3.68
C GLY A 953 -38.66 -1.38 -2.34
N GLU A 954 -37.65 -0.53 -2.13
CA GLU A 954 -36.91 -0.49 -0.87
C GLU A 954 -37.76 -0.11 0.35
N PHE A 955 -38.91 0.53 0.15
CA PHE A 955 -39.83 0.87 1.25
C PHE A 955 -40.39 -0.39 1.96
N LEU A 956 -40.30 -1.57 1.34
CA LEU A 956 -40.59 -2.86 2.00
C LEU A 956 -39.73 -3.10 3.25
N LEU A 957 -38.53 -2.52 3.30
CA LEU A 957 -37.63 -2.66 4.46
C LEU A 957 -38.14 -1.88 5.68
N VAL A 958 -39.01 -0.89 5.49
CA VAL A 958 -39.70 -0.17 6.57
C VAL A 958 -40.79 -1.04 7.19
N ASP A 959 -41.52 -1.78 6.35
CA ASP A 959 -42.60 -2.67 6.80
C ASP A 959 -42.06 -3.94 7.50
N GLU A 960 -40.83 -4.36 7.16
CA GLU A 960 -40.20 -5.60 7.63
C GLU A 960 -38.80 -5.35 8.24
N PRO A 961 -38.70 -4.58 9.35
CA PRO A 961 -37.43 -4.13 9.90
C PRO A 961 -36.53 -5.28 10.38
N ASP A 962 -37.12 -6.33 10.95
CA ASP A 962 -36.36 -7.52 11.43
C ASP A 962 -35.66 -8.24 10.27
N LYS A 963 -36.32 -8.35 9.10
CA LYS A 963 -35.76 -8.99 7.90
C LYS A 963 -34.68 -8.13 7.25
N ALA A 964 -34.85 -6.80 7.27
CA ALA A 964 -33.86 -5.86 6.80
C ALA A 964 -32.58 -5.95 7.64
N GLU A 965 -32.72 -5.99 8.97
CA GLU A 965 -31.61 -6.13 9.90
C GLU A 965 -30.86 -7.45 9.68
N ASP A 966 -31.59 -8.57 9.59
CA ASP A 966 -31.01 -9.88 9.33
C ASP A 966 -30.23 -9.95 7.99
N ALA A 967 -30.71 -9.28 6.95
CA ALA A 967 -30.03 -9.22 5.66
C ALA A 967 -28.73 -8.38 5.73
N LEU A 968 -28.75 -7.24 6.43
CA LEU A 968 -27.58 -6.39 6.63
C LEU A 968 -26.51 -7.08 7.50
N VAL A 969 -26.91 -7.76 8.59
CA VAL A 969 -26.01 -8.58 9.41
C VAL A 969 -25.39 -9.68 8.55
N TYR A 970 -26.21 -10.42 7.80
CA TYR A 970 -25.75 -11.53 6.98
C TYR A 970 -24.72 -11.09 5.94
N VAL A 971 -24.99 -10.02 5.18
CA VAL A 971 -24.08 -9.55 4.14
C VAL A 971 -22.80 -8.97 4.73
N GLY A 972 -22.89 -8.18 5.81
CA GLY A 972 -21.75 -7.58 6.49
C GLY A 972 -20.80 -8.62 7.09
N LEU A 973 -21.34 -9.60 7.82
CA LEU A 973 -20.54 -10.68 8.39
C LEU A 973 -20.00 -11.63 7.33
N SER A 974 -20.78 -11.99 6.30
CA SER A 974 -20.30 -12.85 5.21
C SER A 974 -19.14 -12.20 4.45
N TYR A 975 -19.23 -10.90 4.15
CA TYR A 975 -18.19 -10.17 3.43
C TYR A 975 -16.91 -10.01 4.27
N THR A 976 -17.06 -9.66 5.56
CA THR A 976 -15.92 -9.59 6.50
C THR A 976 -15.29 -10.96 6.71
N LEU A 977 -16.09 -12.03 6.80
CA LEU A 977 -15.61 -13.41 6.90
C LEU A 977 -14.77 -13.82 5.67
N LEU A 978 -15.21 -13.48 4.45
CA LEU A 978 -14.46 -13.80 3.22
C LEU A 978 -13.06 -13.17 3.22
N HIS A 979 -12.97 -11.88 3.54
CA HIS A 979 -11.68 -11.18 3.68
C HIS A 979 -10.85 -11.72 4.85
N GLY A 980 -11.48 -12.03 5.98
CA GLY A 980 -10.80 -12.63 7.14
C GLY A 980 -10.23 -14.02 6.85
N VAL A 981 -10.94 -14.85 6.08
CA VAL A 981 -10.43 -16.16 5.62
C VAL A 981 -9.23 -15.97 4.69
N LYS A 982 -9.31 -15.05 3.72
CA LYS A 982 -8.18 -14.76 2.81
C LYS A 982 -6.94 -14.34 3.60
N LEU A 983 -7.10 -13.39 4.53
CA LEU A 983 -6.02 -12.93 5.40
C LEU A 983 -5.46 -14.05 6.29
N PHE A 984 -6.32 -14.88 6.90
CA PHE A 984 -5.86 -16.02 7.70
C PHE A 984 -4.99 -16.98 6.88
N PHE A 985 -5.39 -17.30 5.65
CA PHE A 985 -4.59 -18.14 4.76
C PHE A 985 -3.29 -17.47 4.32
N SER A 986 -3.30 -16.15 4.08
CA SER A 986 -2.07 -15.40 3.81
C SER A 986 -1.11 -15.40 5.01
N ALA A 987 -1.62 -15.19 6.22
CA ALA A 987 -0.83 -15.24 7.46
C ALA A 987 -0.29 -16.66 7.72
N LEU A 988 -1.10 -17.68 7.49
CA LEU A 988 -0.69 -19.08 7.61
C LEU A 988 0.38 -19.46 6.57
N ALA A 989 0.26 -18.97 5.33
CA ALA A 989 1.27 -19.13 4.30
C ALA A 989 2.57 -18.44 4.68
N ALA A 990 2.51 -17.19 5.13
CA ALA A 990 3.67 -16.44 5.63
C ALA A 990 4.35 -17.18 6.80
N PHE A 991 3.59 -17.76 7.73
CA PHE A 991 4.14 -18.56 8.82
C PHE A 991 4.81 -19.85 8.33
N ILE A 992 4.15 -20.64 7.49
CA ILE A 992 4.70 -21.91 6.99
C ILE A 992 5.97 -21.64 6.15
N LEU A 993 5.96 -20.57 5.35
CA LEU A 993 7.03 -20.20 4.43
C LEU A 993 7.96 -19.14 5.04
N ARG A 994 7.96 -18.95 6.36
CA ARG A 994 8.75 -17.91 7.03
C ARG A 994 10.27 -18.01 6.81
N ARG A 995 10.76 -19.21 6.51
CA ARG A 995 12.18 -19.49 6.17
C ARG A 995 12.41 -19.72 4.66
N HIS A 996 11.39 -19.50 3.84
CA HIS A 996 11.50 -19.61 2.39
C HIS A 996 12.24 -18.37 1.85
N LEU A 997 13.10 -18.54 0.84
CA LEU A 997 13.90 -17.47 0.24
C LEU A 997 13.05 -16.25 -0.18
N MET A 998 11.82 -16.50 -0.62
CA MET A 998 10.86 -15.47 -1.08
C MET A 998 9.94 -14.90 0.02
N VAL A 999 10.21 -15.14 1.31
CA VAL A 999 9.34 -14.66 2.40
C VAL A 999 9.20 -13.14 2.36
N TRP A 1000 10.30 -12.39 2.27
CA TRP A 1000 10.29 -10.93 2.32
C TRP A 1000 9.92 -10.27 0.99
N LYS A 1001 10.14 -10.96 -0.13
CA LYS A 1001 9.79 -10.48 -1.47
C LYS A 1001 8.32 -10.70 -1.82
N ILE A 1002 7.74 -11.84 -1.42
CA ILE A 1002 6.42 -12.29 -1.89
C ILE A 1002 5.42 -12.47 -0.74
N PHE A 1003 5.74 -13.31 0.25
CA PHE A 1003 4.73 -13.77 1.23
C PHE A 1003 4.42 -12.74 2.32
N ALA A 1004 5.44 -12.07 2.86
CA ALA A 1004 5.28 -11.03 3.88
C ALA A 1004 4.61 -9.77 3.31
N PRO A 1005 4.99 -9.23 2.13
CA PRO A 1005 4.23 -8.15 1.49
C PRO A 1005 2.77 -8.54 1.24
N HIS A 1006 2.50 -9.72 0.67
CA HIS A 1006 1.12 -10.20 0.50
C HIS A 1006 0.34 -10.25 1.82
N PHE A 1007 0.93 -10.78 2.89
CA PHE A 1007 0.32 -10.73 4.23
C PHE A 1007 0.04 -9.30 4.71
N ILE A 1008 0.99 -8.37 4.59
CA ILE A 1008 0.83 -6.99 5.08
C ILE A 1008 -0.29 -6.26 4.33
N PHE A 1009 -0.35 -6.40 2.99
CA PHE A 1009 -1.42 -5.80 2.19
C PHE A 1009 -2.79 -6.39 2.53
N GLU A 1010 -2.89 -7.71 2.74
CA GLU A 1010 -4.14 -8.35 3.19
C GLU A 1010 -4.52 -7.90 4.62
N ALA A 1011 -3.55 -7.71 5.51
CA ALA A 1011 -3.75 -7.25 6.88
C ALA A 1011 -4.35 -5.85 6.94
N VAL A 1012 -3.70 -4.88 6.26
CA VAL A 1012 -4.20 -3.50 6.17
C VAL A 1012 -5.51 -3.45 5.38
N GLY A 1013 -5.61 -4.23 4.28
CA GLY A 1013 -6.81 -4.36 3.48
C GLY A 1013 -8.02 -4.84 4.28
N PHE A 1014 -7.84 -5.78 5.21
CA PHE A 1014 -8.90 -6.25 6.11
C PHE A 1014 -9.38 -5.16 7.08
N ILE A 1015 -8.46 -4.38 7.65
CA ILE A 1015 -8.79 -3.25 8.54
C ILE A 1015 -9.60 -2.21 7.77
N VAL A 1016 -9.13 -1.79 6.59
CA VAL A 1016 -9.82 -0.82 5.73
C VAL A 1016 -11.20 -1.34 5.31
N THR A 1017 -11.28 -2.61 4.92
CA THR A 1017 -12.55 -3.27 4.58
C THR A 1017 -13.52 -3.24 5.76
N SER A 1018 -13.06 -3.59 6.96
CA SER A 1018 -13.88 -3.61 8.17
C SER A 1018 -14.44 -2.22 8.50
N ILE A 1019 -13.59 -1.17 8.44
CA ILE A 1019 -14.01 0.22 8.65
C ILE A 1019 -15.05 0.63 7.60
N SER A 1020 -14.84 0.28 6.33
CA SER A 1020 -15.76 0.61 5.24
C SER A 1020 -17.12 -0.08 5.36
N VAL A 1021 -17.14 -1.36 5.77
CA VAL A 1021 -18.38 -2.11 6.05
C VAL A 1021 -19.12 -1.53 7.25
N LEU A 1022 -18.40 -1.16 8.31
CA LEU A 1022 -18.99 -0.52 9.49
C LEU A 1022 -19.61 0.84 9.14
N ALA A 1023 -18.91 1.66 8.34
CA ALA A 1023 -19.40 2.95 7.87
C ALA A 1023 -20.66 2.79 7.00
N SER A 1024 -20.70 1.81 6.09
CA SER A 1024 -21.87 1.59 5.22
C SER A 1024 -23.09 1.12 5.97
N ILE A 1025 -22.92 0.21 6.92
CA ILE A 1025 -24.02 -0.30 7.75
C ILE A 1025 -24.55 0.80 8.64
N TRP A 1026 -23.67 1.56 9.30
CA TRP A 1026 -24.06 2.72 10.11
C TRP A 1026 -24.88 3.72 9.30
N PHE A 1027 -24.38 4.09 8.11
CA PHE A 1027 -25.08 5.05 7.25
C PHE A 1027 -26.41 4.51 6.74
N THR A 1028 -26.48 3.23 6.36
CA THR A 1028 -27.74 2.58 5.93
C THR A 1028 -28.78 2.56 7.04
N GLN A 1029 -28.37 2.23 8.27
CA GLN A 1029 -29.26 2.26 9.44
C GLN A 1029 -29.74 3.68 9.76
N ARG A 1030 -28.86 4.68 9.60
CA ARG A 1030 -29.23 6.10 9.72
C ARG A 1030 -30.31 6.47 8.71
N ILE A 1031 -30.16 6.09 7.43
CA ILE A 1031 -31.15 6.35 6.38
C ILE A 1031 -32.50 5.69 6.73
N LEU A 1032 -32.50 4.40 7.09
CA LEU A 1032 -33.71 3.66 7.47
C LEU A 1032 -34.42 4.30 8.66
N LYS A 1033 -33.69 4.70 9.70
CA LYS A 1033 -34.27 5.36 10.88
C LYS A 1033 -34.96 6.68 10.53
N VAL A 1034 -34.36 7.49 9.66
CA VAL A 1034 -34.97 8.76 9.21
C VAL A 1034 -36.17 8.48 8.31
N LEU A 1035 -36.09 7.49 7.42
CA LEU A 1035 -37.20 7.10 6.55
C LEU A 1035 -38.43 6.66 7.35
N ILE A 1036 -38.21 5.93 8.44
CA ILE A 1036 -39.28 5.45 9.32
C ILE A 1036 -39.91 6.61 10.08
N SER A 1037 -39.11 7.46 10.72
CA SER A 1037 -39.61 8.66 11.41
C SER A 1037 -40.38 9.59 10.46
N TRP A 1038 -39.90 9.74 9.22
CA TRP A 1038 -40.60 10.47 8.18
C TRP A 1038 -41.95 9.82 7.83
N SER A 1039 -42.00 8.49 7.69
CA SER A 1039 -43.23 7.76 7.39
C SER A 1039 -44.28 7.87 8.51
N GLU A 1040 -43.85 7.86 9.78
CA GLU A 1040 -44.72 8.06 10.94
C GLU A 1040 -45.27 9.49 10.98
N SER A 1041 -44.43 10.49 10.71
CA SER A 1041 -44.86 11.89 10.62
C SER A 1041 -45.88 12.08 9.50
N LEU A 1042 -45.69 11.41 8.36
CA LEU A 1042 -46.63 11.44 7.24
C LEU A 1042 -47.97 10.79 7.62
N TYR A 1043 -47.93 9.64 8.30
CA TYR A 1043 -49.13 8.97 8.81
C TYR A 1043 -49.92 9.90 9.74
N HIS A 1044 -49.25 10.54 10.71
CA HIS A 1044 -49.88 11.51 11.62
C HIS A 1044 -50.46 12.75 10.93
N LYS A 1045 -49.93 13.16 9.77
CA LYS A 1045 -50.47 14.27 8.98
C LYS A 1045 -51.69 13.87 8.14
N ILE A 1046 -51.83 12.59 7.83
CA ILE A 1046 -52.91 12.03 7.00
C ILE A 1046 -54.08 11.53 7.86
N SER A 1047 -53.79 10.97 9.04
CA SER A 1047 -54.77 10.59 10.07
C SER A 1047 -55.34 11.81 10.76
#